data_AF-A0A6G0QJF1-F1
#
_entry.id   AF-A0A6G0QJF1-F1
#
_cell.length_a   1.000
_cell.length_b   1.000
_cell.length_c   1.000
_cell.angle_alpha   90.00
_cell.angle_beta   90.00
_cell.angle_gamma   90.00
#
_symmetry.space_group_name_H-M   'P 1'
#
loop_
_entity.id
_entity.type
_entity.pdbx_description
1 polymer ?
#
loop_
_entity_poly.entity_id
_entity_poly.type
_entity_poly.pdbx_seq_one_letter_code
_entity_poly.pdbx_strand_id
1 'polypeptide(L)'
;MTSLTVREAFNGSMNSKNSPAVRSIRILPQQPSNSLGGKCPVVANHGVSAVKPDSFFEAFGSIGILLLLGAGVSVCWTAWLIILSIAPNDTANYLMDTADLDDGYFWLIADPEPELMSVNTFVLVGLAVSYIHVMLKMTVLRNSSFRIAPVGPRREEVSVSPIWAARLPHIGDYLQQAASFWLELTGFDMTFAVGCPIFLLGYSYTMFNLDRGIARLNLRVYPPGSFQRQARMQADPIATTLFRFCFDSMRTLTWSSLLIRLVMNISFSYRLTRLVEVIYQRRKNTQTTSSKVAKLKAQRDVPRWVGVVFLTASAFALAYTGKAIAESQNSCNAHPQCVAFAYRWDQQDACPCLALVDVDKAPKTYEEWIHPIDVSEIVRTLALSGDLQVLQLTNRQMTLWPEELQRCTNLVYLSLCYTGVEIIPDWFKVFHKLEFFDIEGKFGDTNVVKMPSDAFSRMNSLTFLHFGYLPLLLELPSFKGLSNLKSMSLAILLSISSLPELKPLVKLQRLELVAMYSLQRLPDLTSNQHLKHLFLVNAPLCCNGFLGKCNQSHPACNGPTCLPSSDHISDANLAIFTTQPVACDPNALYFPPPQPIAKYQVDMCGGVMYRRCYDPVYQSADVEVVGICMNNFFQVISCSSSDIYAINGRQQEIIHGFGLPCDPVEEAWLGCVKP
;
A
#
# COMPACT_ATOMS: atom_id res chain seq x y z
N MET A 1 -6.23 39.93 3.31
CA MET A 1 -6.29 41.08 4.24
C MET A 1 -6.05 40.59 5.66
N THR A 2 -5.30 41.22 6.56
CA THR A 2 -4.07 42.06 6.46
C THR A 2 -3.67 42.47 7.88
N SER A 3 -2.47 42.12 8.34
CA SER A 3 -1.82 42.62 9.56
C SER A 3 -0.33 42.32 9.39
N LEU A 4 0.61 43.25 9.15
CA LEU A 4 0.92 44.57 9.74
C LEU A 4 1.49 44.55 11.17
N THR A 5 2.69 43.98 11.26
CA THR A 5 3.92 44.57 11.86
C THR A 5 3.81 45.74 12.85
N VAL A 6 4.48 45.62 14.01
CA VAL A 6 5.39 46.60 14.68
C VAL A 6 5.58 46.14 16.16
N ARG A 7 6.66 46.42 16.92
CA ARG A 7 8.15 46.45 16.74
C ARG A 7 8.71 47.19 17.98
N GLU A 8 9.78 46.67 18.61
CA GLU A 8 10.56 47.33 19.71
C GLU A 8 9.76 47.62 21.02
N ALA A 9 10.32 47.95 22.20
CA ALA A 9 11.62 47.63 22.85
C ALA A 9 11.58 48.06 24.36
N PHE A 10 12.77 48.15 25.00
CA PHE A 10 13.14 48.66 26.36
C PHE A 10 13.01 47.70 27.56
N ASN A 11 13.96 47.56 28.51
CA ASN A 11 14.94 48.42 29.25
C ASN A 11 14.38 49.15 30.50
N GLY A 12 15.10 49.10 31.63
CA GLY A 12 14.94 50.10 32.71
C GLY A 12 15.23 49.73 34.17
N SER A 13 16.51 49.69 34.57
CA SER A 13 17.13 50.14 35.85
C SER A 13 16.27 50.50 37.10
N MET A 14 16.71 50.03 38.30
CA MET A 14 16.91 50.80 39.56
C MET A 14 17.31 49.87 40.75
N ASN A 15 18.00 50.27 41.84
CA ASN A 15 19.06 51.30 42.10
C ASN A 15 19.66 51.10 43.53
N SER A 16 20.69 51.87 43.93
CA SER A 16 21.12 52.14 45.35
C SER A 16 21.91 51.04 46.12
N LYS A 17 22.87 51.28 47.06
CA LYS A 17 24.00 52.26 47.19
C LYS A 17 24.93 51.93 48.40
N ASN A 18 26.16 52.46 48.39
CA ASN A 18 27.07 52.82 49.52
C ASN A 18 27.80 51.75 50.41
N SER A 19 29.14 51.69 50.27
CA SER A 19 30.26 51.95 51.25
C SER A 19 30.22 51.52 52.73
N PRO A 20 31.35 51.46 53.51
CA PRO A 20 32.79 51.78 53.23
C PRO A 20 33.74 50.56 53.54
N ALA A 21 35.10 50.53 53.49
CA ALA A 21 36.26 51.46 53.41
C ALA A 21 36.79 52.05 54.77
N VAL A 22 38.11 52.14 55.10
CA VAL A 22 39.37 51.55 54.54
C VAL A 22 40.56 51.65 55.57
N ARG A 23 41.60 50.78 55.47
CA ARG A 23 42.99 50.94 56.01
C ARG A 23 43.96 50.18 55.08
N SER A 24 44.88 50.81 54.33
CA SER A 24 46.22 51.34 54.69
C SER A 24 47.18 50.26 55.21
N ILE A 25 48.44 50.15 54.75
CA ILE A 25 49.53 51.16 54.72
C ILE A 25 50.12 51.40 53.29
N ARG A 26 50.87 52.51 53.10
CA ARG A 26 51.51 52.97 51.84
C ARG A 26 52.97 53.37 52.09
N ILE A 27 53.89 53.01 51.18
CA ILE A 27 55.19 53.71 50.95
C ILE A 27 55.35 53.98 49.42
N LEU A 28 56.20 54.93 49.04
CA LEU A 28 56.28 55.61 47.73
C LEU A 28 57.36 55.02 46.77
N PRO A 29 57.38 55.42 45.47
CA PRO A 29 58.04 54.67 44.39
C PRO A 29 59.36 55.28 43.86
N GLN A 30 60.04 54.55 42.96
CA GLN A 30 61.03 55.13 42.03
C GLN A 30 61.22 54.29 40.74
N GLN A 31 61.83 54.92 39.73
CA GLN A 31 62.14 54.42 38.37
C GLN A 31 63.33 55.25 37.84
N PRO A 32 64.13 54.82 36.85
CA PRO A 32 64.80 53.52 36.64
C PRO A 32 66.36 53.66 36.63
N SER A 33 67.11 52.56 36.76
CA SER A 33 68.52 52.49 36.35
C SER A 33 69.02 51.05 36.10
N ASN A 34 70.17 50.92 35.44
CA ASN A 34 70.71 49.64 34.92
C ASN A 34 71.52 48.84 35.96
N SER A 35 71.54 47.51 35.83
CA SER A 35 72.76 46.67 36.00
C SER A 35 72.53 45.21 35.57
N LEU A 36 73.61 44.45 35.39
CA LEU A 36 73.61 43.09 34.83
C LEU A 36 73.56 42.01 35.92
N GLY A 37 72.93 40.87 35.58
CA GLY A 37 73.46 39.54 35.91
C GLY A 37 72.95 38.87 37.19
N GLY A 38 72.40 37.66 37.02
CA GLY A 38 72.03 36.76 38.13
C GLY A 38 70.95 35.76 37.72
N LYS A 39 71.31 34.50 37.46
CA LYS A 39 70.33 33.43 37.16
C LYS A 39 69.97 32.67 38.43
N CYS A 40 68.68 32.64 38.78
CA CYS A 40 68.08 31.58 39.59
C CYS A 40 67.05 30.81 38.73
N PRO A 41 66.92 29.48 38.88
CA PRO A 41 66.10 28.66 37.98
C PRO A 41 64.59 28.83 38.24
N VAL A 42 63.81 28.88 37.17
CA VAL A 42 62.34 28.97 37.20
C VAL A 42 61.73 27.57 37.31
N VAL A 43 60.76 27.40 38.21
CA VAL A 43 59.92 26.20 38.27
C VAL A 43 59.02 26.16 37.03
N ALA A 44 59.14 25.11 36.22
CA ALA A 44 58.42 25.01 34.95
C ALA A 44 56.92 24.70 35.17
N ASN A 45 56.04 25.59 34.70
CA ASN A 45 54.62 25.31 34.59
C ASN A 45 54.37 24.17 33.59
N HIS A 46 53.68 23.12 34.02
CA HIS A 46 53.20 22.07 33.12
C HIS A 46 52.07 22.58 32.23
N GLY A 47 52.40 22.98 31.00
CA GLY A 47 51.43 23.38 30.00
C GLY A 47 50.51 22.23 29.59
N VAL A 48 49.20 22.39 29.78
CA VAL A 48 48.17 21.52 29.19
C VAL A 48 48.07 21.83 27.70
N SER A 49 48.12 20.80 26.85
CA SER A 49 47.89 20.91 25.42
C SER A 49 46.65 20.11 25.02
N ALA A 50 45.80 20.69 24.16
CA ALA A 50 44.61 20.02 23.65
C ALA A 50 44.99 19.07 22.51
N VAL A 51 44.63 17.79 22.63
CA VAL A 51 44.81 16.82 21.56
C VAL A 51 43.77 17.10 20.46
N LYS A 52 44.24 17.24 19.21
CA LYS A 52 43.37 17.41 18.05
C LYS A 52 42.49 16.16 17.87
N PRO A 53 41.16 16.27 17.69
CA PRO A 53 40.31 15.11 17.51
C PRO A 53 40.60 14.42 16.17
N ASP A 54 40.71 13.09 16.19
CA ASP A 54 40.94 12.22 15.03
C ASP A 54 40.00 12.57 13.85
N SER A 55 40.41 12.41 12.59
CA SER A 55 39.46 12.44 11.46
C SER A 55 38.54 11.20 11.46
N PHE A 56 37.41 11.26 10.75
CA PHE A 56 36.49 10.13 10.64
C PHE A 56 37.18 8.86 10.09
N PHE A 57 38.07 9.05 9.11
CA PHE A 57 38.86 7.99 8.49
C PHE A 57 39.93 7.41 9.46
N GLU A 58 40.53 8.24 10.31
CA GLU A 58 41.42 7.77 11.39
C GLU A 58 40.68 6.92 12.43
N ALA A 59 39.46 7.28 12.80
CA ALA A 59 38.68 6.56 13.82
C ALA A 59 37.98 5.29 13.31
N PHE A 60 37.44 5.28 12.09
CA PHE A 60 36.66 4.14 11.55
C PHE A 60 37.10 3.66 10.16
N GLY A 61 37.75 4.52 9.36
CA GLY A 61 38.20 4.19 8.00
C GLY A 61 37.05 3.89 7.02
N SER A 62 37.36 3.16 5.96
CA SER A 62 36.43 2.68 4.93
C SER A 62 35.26 1.86 5.49
N ILE A 63 35.51 0.98 6.48
CA ILE A 63 34.44 0.23 7.18
C ILE A 63 33.47 1.20 7.89
N GLY A 64 33.96 2.36 8.35
CA GLY A 64 33.11 3.43 8.88
C GLY A 64 32.11 3.99 7.86
N ILE A 65 32.47 4.04 6.58
CA ILE A 65 31.54 4.46 5.50
C ILE A 65 30.44 3.41 5.33
N LEU A 66 30.80 2.12 5.25
CA LEU A 66 29.83 1.03 5.10
C LEU A 66 28.82 0.99 6.27
N LEU A 67 29.30 1.15 7.50
CA LEU A 67 28.47 1.24 8.70
C LEU A 67 27.54 2.46 8.69
N LEU A 68 28.04 3.63 8.26
CA LEU A 68 27.26 4.87 8.21
C LEU A 68 26.21 4.85 7.08
N LEU A 69 26.52 4.23 5.94
CA LEU A 69 25.56 3.96 4.86
C LEU A 69 24.49 2.96 5.33
N GLY A 70 24.89 1.85 5.95
CA GLY A 70 23.95 0.85 6.48
C GLY A 70 23.00 1.43 7.53
N ALA A 71 23.53 2.26 8.45
CA ALA A 71 22.72 3.02 9.40
C ALA A 71 21.77 4.01 8.71
N GLY A 72 22.25 4.76 7.71
CA GLY A 72 21.43 5.71 6.94
C GLY A 72 20.28 5.04 6.19
N VAL A 73 20.54 3.94 5.47
CA VAL A 73 19.50 3.13 4.81
C VAL A 73 18.51 2.57 5.82
N SER A 74 18.98 2.15 7.01
CA SER A 74 18.10 1.69 8.09
C SER A 74 17.20 2.79 8.65
N VAL A 75 17.69 4.04 8.77
CA VAL A 75 16.87 5.20 9.15
C VAL A 75 15.81 5.48 8.09
N CYS A 76 16.20 5.55 6.81
CA CYS A 76 15.27 5.78 5.70
C CYS A 76 14.19 4.69 5.61
N TRP A 77 14.57 3.41 5.76
CA TRP A 77 13.64 2.30 5.76
C TRP A 77 12.71 2.30 6.97
N THR A 78 13.22 2.64 8.16
CA THR A 78 12.37 2.74 9.37
C THR A 78 11.37 3.90 9.24
N ALA A 79 11.78 5.03 8.64
CA ALA A 79 10.88 6.14 8.32
C ALA A 79 9.81 5.74 7.29
N TRP A 80 10.16 4.96 6.27
CA TRP A 80 9.20 4.40 5.32
C TRP A 80 8.19 3.46 5.99
N LEU A 81 8.64 2.56 6.88
CA LEU A 81 7.76 1.69 7.65
C LEU A 81 6.81 2.46 8.58
N ILE A 82 7.20 3.62 9.10
CA ILE A 82 6.31 4.51 9.88
C ILE A 82 5.17 5.02 8.99
N ILE A 83 5.49 5.56 7.81
CA ILE A 83 4.50 6.09 6.86
C ILE A 83 3.54 4.98 6.41
N LEU A 84 4.09 3.82 6.03
CA LEU A 84 3.35 2.60 5.66
C LEU A 84 2.43 2.09 6.77
N SER A 85 2.80 2.29 8.04
CA SER A 85 1.99 1.87 9.19
C SER A 85 0.83 2.83 9.49
N ILE A 86 1.00 4.12 9.24
CA ILE A 86 0.00 5.17 9.50
C ILE A 86 -1.00 5.30 8.35
N ALA A 87 -0.52 5.23 7.10
CA ALA A 87 -1.31 5.46 5.89
C ALA A 87 -1.01 4.39 4.82
N PRO A 88 -1.40 3.11 5.03
CA PRO A 88 -1.02 2.01 4.15
C PRO A 88 -1.58 2.17 2.72
N ASN A 89 -2.84 2.59 2.56
CA ASN A 89 -3.46 2.81 1.26
C ASN A 89 -2.75 3.91 0.46
N ASP A 90 -2.45 5.04 1.11
CA ASP A 90 -1.80 6.17 0.46
C ASP A 90 -0.33 5.88 0.14
N THR A 91 0.34 5.07 0.98
CA THR A 91 1.68 4.54 0.70
C THR A 91 1.70 3.62 -0.52
N ALA A 92 0.72 2.72 -0.65
CA ALA A 92 0.58 1.86 -1.83
C ALA A 92 0.28 2.69 -3.10
N ASN A 93 -0.62 3.67 -3.00
CA ASN A 93 -0.94 4.61 -4.08
C ASN A 93 0.27 5.41 -4.56
N TYR A 94 1.07 5.94 -3.64
CA TYR A 94 2.28 6.69 -3.94
C TYR A 94 3.37 5.79 -4.53
N LEU A 95 3.58 4.60 -3.95
CA LEU A 95 4.56 3.61 -4.42
C LEU A 95 4.29 3.16 -5.87
N MET A 96 3.01 2.95 -6.22
CA MET A 96 2.62 2.38 -7.51
C MET A 96 2.18 3.42 -8.54
N ASP A 97 2.23 4.72 -8.22
CA ASP A 97 1.73 5.80 -9.08
C ASP A 97 0.27 5.58 -9.50
N THR A 98 -0.60 5.33 -8.50
CA THR A 98 -2.05 5.11 -8.66
C THR A 98 -2.89 6.08 -7.82
N ALA A 99 -2.29 7.15 -7.26
CA ALA A 99 -2.95 8.08 -6.34
C ALA A 99 -4.09 8.91 -6.97
N ASP A 100 -4.05 9.13 -8.28
CA ASP A 100 -5.08 9.80 -9.08
C ASP A 100 -6.10 8.81 -9.68
N LEU A 101 -5.91 7.50 -9.50
CA LEU A 101 -6.80 6.46 -10.01
C LEU A 101 -7.83 6.05 -8.94
N ASP A 102 -9.05 5.70 -9.38
CA ASP A 102 -10.19 5.38 -8.51
C ASP A 102 -10.44 6.44 -7.41
N ASP A 103 -10.12 7.71 -7.73
CA ASP A 103 -10.03 8.88 -6.85
C ASP A 103 -9.30 8.60 -5.50
N GLY A 104 -8.23 7.81 -5.54
CA GLY A 104 -7.41 7.39 -4.40
C GLY A 104 -7.80 6.03 -3.77
N TYR A 105 -8.82 5.36 -4.29
CA TYR A 105 -9.33 4.08 -3.78
C TYR A 105 -8.94 2.89 -4.67
N PHE A 106 -7.73 2.93 -5.24
CA PHE A 106 -7.22 1.83 -6.07
C PHE A 106 -6.95 0.56 -5.24
N TRP A 107 -6.26 0.67 -4.10
CA TRP A 107 -5.83 -0.49 -3.31
C TRP A 107 -6.82 -0.96 -2.23
N LEU A 108 -7.68 -0.07 -1.74
CA LEU A 108 -8.74 -0.33 -0.73
C LEU A 108 -8.23 -1.06 0.53
N ILE A 109 -7.00 -0.73 0.94
CA ILE A 109 -6.35 -1.40 2.08
C ILE A 109 -7.05 -1.00 3.39
N ALA A 110 -7.38 -2.00 4.22
CA ALA A 110 -7.93 -1.76 5.55
C ALA A 110 -6.90 -1.11 6.49
N ASP A 111 -7.37 -0.24 7.38
CA ASP A 111 -6.48 0.39 8.36
C ASP A 111 -6.16 -0.62 9.47
N PRO A 112 -4.90 -0.70 9.95
CA PRO A 112 -4.57 -1.56 11.09
C PRO A 112 -5.34 -1.14 12.36
N GLU A 113 -5.50 -2.08 13.29
CA GLU A 113 -6.09 -1.82 14.62
C GLU A 113 -5.36 -0.64 15.30
N PRO A 114 -6.09 0.38 15.80
CA PRO A 114 -5.47 1.65 16.23
C PRO A 114 -4.49 1.49 17.39
N GLU A 115 -4.69 0.50 18.27
CA GLU A 115 -3.76 0.17 19.35
C GLU A 115 -2.45 -0.41 18.80
N LEU A 116 -2.54 -1.43 17.94
CA LEU A 116 -1.39 -2.04 17.28
C LEU A 116 -0.63 -1.02 16.41
N MET A 117 -1.35 -0.19 15.65
CA MET A 117 -0.80 0.89 14.83
C MET A 117 -0.01 1.88 15.68
N SER A 118 -0.59 2.33 16.80
CA SER A 118 0.04 3.25 17.75
C SER A 118 1.32 2.66 18.33
N VAL A 119 1.27 1.47 18.90
CA VAL A 119 2.44 0.82 19.53
C VAL A 119 3.54 0.54 18.50
N ASN A 120 3.20 0.02 17.31
CA ASN A 120 4.14 -0.20 16.22
C ASN A 120 4.80 1.11 15.75
N THR A 121 4.04 2.21 15.67
CA THR A 121 4.57 3.53 15.32
C THR A 121 5.56 4.05 16.38
N PHE A 122 5.22 3.98 17.67
CA PHE A 122 6.13 4.36 18.76
C PHE A 122 7.42 3.51 18.77
N VAL A 123 7.30 2.20 18.52
CA VAL A 123 8.44 1.28 18.37
C VAL A 123 9.35 1.71 17.23
N LEU A 124 8.81 1.95 16.04
CA LEU A 124 9.60 2.34 14.87
C LEU A 124 10.26 3.71 15.05
N VAL A 125 9.59 4.69 15.67
CA VAL A 125 10.19 5.98 16.03
C VAL A 125 11.37 5.80 16.99
N GLY A 126 11.23 4.97 18.02
CA GLY A 126 12.32 4.65 18.94
C GLY A 126 13.52 3.98 18.25
N LEU A 127 13.26 3.08 17.30
CA LEU A 127 14.29 2.44 16.49
C LEU A 127 15.02 3.43 15.58
N ALA A 128 14.29 4.29 14.87
CA ALA A 128 14.88 5.35 14.04
C ALA A 128 15.79 6.28 14.86
N VAL A 129 15.34 6.71 16.04
CA VAL A 129 16.16 7.51 16.98
C VAL A 129 17.42 6.76 17.42
N SER A 130 17.36 5.44 17.63
CA SER A 130 18.54 4.64 17.98
C SER A 130 19.57 4.56 16.84
N TYR A 131 19.13 4.40 15.59
CA TYR A 131 20.03 4.40 14.43
C TYR A 131 20.64 5.80 14.21
N ILE A 132 19.86 6.87 14.36
CA ILE A 132 20.36 8.26 14.34
C ILE A 132 21.39 8.49 15.44
N HIS A 133 21.17 7.99 16.66
CA HIS A 133 22.14 8.07 17.75
C HIS A 133 23.46 7.38 17.39
N VAL A 134 23.44 6.22 16.72
CA VAL A 134 24.66 5.56 16.22
C VAL A 134 25.38 6.42 15.18
N MET A 135 24.67 7.00 14.22
CA MET A 135 25.27 7.90 13.22
C MET A 135 25.91 9.14 13.87
N LEU A 136 25.22 9.76 14.84
CA LEU A 136 25.75 10.87 15.63
C LEU A 136 26.97 10.47 16.47
N LYS A 137 26.98 9.25 17.02
CA LYS A 137 28.11 8.67 17.76
C LYS A 137 29.34 8.44 16.87
N MET A 138 29.14 8.02 15.62
CA MET A 138 30.23 7.84 14.65
C MET A 138 30.80 9.18 14.13
N THR A 139 29.99 10.24 14.08
CA THR A 139 30.35 11.52 13.45
C THR A 139 30.71 12.59 14.48
N VAL A 140 29.71 13.16 15.17
CA VAL A 140 29.82 14.37 15.98
C VAL A 140 30.14 14.07 17.44
N LEU A 141 29.37 13.17 18.08
CA LEU A 141 29.46 12.89 19.53
C LEU A 141 30.74 12.14 19.91
N ARG A 142 31.46 11.58 18.94
CA ARG A 142 32.85 11.09 19.12
C ARG A 142 33.78 12.20 19.67
N ASN A 143 33.60 13.44 19.23
CA ASN A 143 34.49 14.56 19.57
C ASN A 143 34.15 15.21 20.92
N SER A 144 32.97 14.95 21.52
CA SER A 144 32.61 15.51 22.83
C SER A 144 33.33 14.84 24.01
N SER A 145 34.08 13.75 23.75
CA SER A 145 34.98 13.09 24.70
C SER A 145 36.26 13.91 24.95
N PHE A 146 36.11 15.16 25.39
CA PHE A 146 37.20 16.09 25.67
C PHE A 146 38.17 15.47 26.70
N ARG A 147 39.46 15.36 26.34
CA ARG A 147 40.49 14.77 27.20
C ARG A 147 41.73 15.65 27.28
N ILE A 148 42.02 16.08 28.50
CA ILE A 148 43.34 16.54 28.92
C ILE A 148 44.22 15.30 29.12
N ALA A 149 45.43 15.32 28.57
CA ALA A 149 46.43 14.26 28.75
C ALA A 149 47.76 14.88 29.25
N PRO A 150 48.45 14.28 30.24
CA PRO A 150 49.75 14.76 30.68
C PRO A 150 50.82 14.45 29.62
N VAL A 151 51.71 15.42 29.40
CA VAL A 151 52.76 15.35 28.37
C VAL A 151 53.90 14.43 28.84
N GLY A 152 54.06 13.29 28.17
CA GLY A 152 55.26 12.45 28.28
C GLY A 152 56.47 13.07 27.57
N PRO A 153 57.70 12.58 27.83
CA PRO A 153 58.92 13.15 27.26
C PRO A 153 58.94 13.08 25.74
N ARG A 154 59.30 14.20 25.11
CA ARG A 154 59.33 14.38 23.65
C ARG A 154 60.49 13.56 23.05
N ARG A 155 60.16 12.54 22.25
CA ARG A 155 61.12 11.90 21.34
C ARG A 155 61.14 12.70 20.04
N GLU A 156 62.31 12.86 19.42
CA GLU A 156 62.47 13.69 18.23
C GLU A 156 61.78 13.06 17.01
N GLU A 157 60.96 13.86 16.33
CA GLU A 157 60.36 13.47 15.05
C GLU A 157 61.37 13.75 13.93
N VAL A 158 61.93 12.70 13.34
CA VAL A 158 62.68 12.79 12.09
C VAL A 158 61.70 13.17 10.98
N SER A 159 61.97 14.27 10.28
CA SER A 159 61.12 14.77 9.20
C SER A 159 61.13 13.84 7.98
N VAL A 160 59.97 13.29 7.65
CA VAL A 160 59.71 12.62 6.37
C VAL A 160 58.62 13.42 5.64
N SER A 161 58.86 13.71 4.35
CA SER A 161 58.05 14.65 3.57
C SER A 161 56.70 14.08 3.13
N PRO A 162 55.67 14.94 2.93
CA PRO A 162 54.33 14.50 2.54
C PRO A 162 54.24 14.15 1.04
N ILE A 163 54.65 12.93 0.68
CA ILE A 163 54.35 12.37 -0.65
C ILE A 163 52.95 11.75 -0.63
N TRP A 164 51.93 12.58 -0.81
CA TRP A 164 50.53 12.14 -0.92
C TRP A 164 50.20 11.63 -2.34
N ALA A 165 51.05 10.74 -2.86
CA ALA A 165 50.80 10.07 -4.13
C ALA A 165 49.56 9.17 -4.01
N ALA A 166 48.61 9.34 -4.93
CA ALA A 166 47.28 8.73 -4.83
C ALA A 166 47.33 7.19 -4.92
N ARG A 167 47.26 6.52 -3.77
CA ARG A 167 46.67 5.18 -3.72
C ARG A 167 45.15 5.32 -3.82
N LEU A 168 44.64 5.26 -5.05
CA LEU A 168 43.30 4.73 -5.27
C LEU A 168 43.26 3.33 -4.61
N PRO A 169 42.37 3.06 -3.64
CA PRO A 169 42.27 1.74 -3.06
C PRO A 169 41.84 0.77 -4.17
N HIS A 170 42.50 -0.38 -4.29
CA HIS A 170 42.05 -1.37 -5.26
C HIS A 170 40.63 -1.80 -4.90
N ILE A 171 39.79 -1.99 -5.92
CA ILE A 171 38.40 -2.44 -5.74
C ILE A 171 38.37 -3.77 -4.97
N GLY A 172 39.40 -4.62 -5.10
CA GLY A 172 39.60 -5.82 -4.30
C GLY A 172 39.69 -5.58 -2.78
N ASP A 173 40.40 -4.54 -2.31
CA ASP A 173 40.46 -4.20 -0.87
C ASP A 173 39.08 -3.79 -0.34
N TYR A 174 38.32 -3.04 -1.15
CA TYR A 174 36.96 -2.61 -0.83
C TYR A 174 35.98 -3.80 -0.81
N LEU A 175 36.08 -4.70 -1.79
CA LEU A 175 35.30 -5.94 -1.85
C LEU A 175 35.63 -6.88 -0.69
N GLN A 176 36.90 -7.02 -0.31
CA GLN A 176 37.30 -7.87 0.80
C GLN A 176 36.89 -7.30 2.16
N GLN A 177 36.94 -5.96 2.34
CA GLN A 177 36.39 -5.31 3.52
C GLN A 177 34.87 -5.39 3.58
N ALA A 178 34.17 -5.18 2.46
CA ALA A 178 32.74 -5.39 2.36
C ALA A 178 32.38 -6.85 2.71
N ALA A 179 33.06 -7.84 2.14
CA ALA A 179 32.88 -9.25 2.46
C ALA A 179 33.09 -9.54 3.96
N SER A 180 34.09 -8.92 4.61
CA SER A 180 34.27 -9.05 6.05
C SER A 180 33.12 -8.44 6.88
N PHE A 181 32.54 -7.32 6.43
CA PHE A 181 31.36 -6.70 7.05
C PHE A 181 30.07 -7.51 6.82
N TRP A 182 29.92 -8.15 5.66
CA TRP A 182 28.84 -9.09 5.36
C TRP A 182 28.95 -10.42 6.14
N LEU A 183 30.18 -10.86 6.45
CA LEU A 183 30.47 -12.05 7.27
C LEU A 183 30.33 -11.81 8.79
N GLU A 184 30.46 -10.57 9.26
CA GLU A 184 30.04 -10.21 10.62
C GLU A 184 28.51 -10.17 10.73
N LEU A 185 27.95 -10.61 11.86
CA LEU A 185 26.50 -10.86 12.02
C LEU A 185 25.60 -9.64 11.75
N THR A 186 26.15 -8.42 11.76
CA THR A 186 25.45 -7.20 11.36
C THR A 186 24.97 -7.22 9.92
N GLY A 187 25.69 -7.90 9.00
CA GLY A 187 25.24 -8.08 7.62
C GLY A 187 23.99 -8.94 7.52
N PHE A 188 23.93 -10.04 8.29
CA PHE A 188 22.76 -10.92 8.36
C PHE A 188 21.53 -10.17 8.90
N ASP A 189 21.66 -9.50 10.05
CA ASP A 189 20.53 -8.79 10.66
C ASP A 189 19.99 -7.68 9.73
N MET A 190 20.89 -6.90 9.11
CA MET A 190 20.52 -5.87 8.13
C MET A 190 19.83 -6.46 6.89
N THR A 191 20.26 -7.64 6.44
CA THR A 191 19.63 -8.33 5.30
C THR A 191 18.17 -8.62 5.57
N PHE A 192 17.83 -9.23 6.71
CA PHE A 192 16.45 -9.61 7.00
C PHE A 192 15.57 -8.44 7.49
N ALA A 193 16.13 -7.48 8.25
CA ALA A 193 15.35 -6.34 8.76
C ALA A 193 15.11 -5.23 7.71
N VAL A 194 16.00 -5.09 6.72
CA VAL A 194 16.02 -3.96 5.78
C VAL A 194 16.13 -4.43 4.32
N GLY A 195 17.10 -5.31 4.02
CA GLY A 195 17.40 -5.73 2.64
C GLY A 195 16.28 -6.50 1.95
N CYS A 196 15.79 -7.59 2.55
CA CYS A 196 14.74 -8.43 1.97
C CYS A 196 13.41 -7.70 1.79
N PRO A 197 12.92 -6.88 2.75
CA PRO A 197 11.74 -6.04 2.52
C PRO A 197 11.88 -5.05 1.35
N ILE A 198 13.04 -4.37 1.23
CA ILE A 198 13.31 -3.47 0.09
C ILE A 198 13.36 -4.25 -1.23
N PHE A 199 13.95 -5.45 -1.24
CA PHE A 199 13.99 -6.31 -2.42
C PHE A 199 12.59 -6.76 -2.85
N LEU A 200 11.73 -7.17 -1.90
CA LEU A 200 10.34 -7.54 -2.19
C LEU A 200 9.54 -6.34 -2.72
N LEU A 201 9.67 -5.16 -2.11
CA LEU A 201 9.07 -3.92 -2.60
C LEU A 201 9.49 -3.62 -4.05
N GLY A 202 10.80 -3.71 -4.35
CA GLY A 202 11.34 -3.47 -5.69
C GLY A 202 10.87 -4.51 -6.71
N TYR A 203 10.87 -5.79 -6.35
CA TYR A 203 10.34 -6.88 -7.18
C TYR A 203 8.86 -6.64 -7.52
N SER A 204 8.03 -6.35 -6.52
CA SER A 204 6.60 -6.09 -6.74
C SER A 204 6.37 -4.84 -7.60
N TYR A 205 7.16 -3.78 -7.43
CA TYR A 205 7.12 -2.60 -8.29
C TYR A 205 7.46 -2.93 -9.76
N THR A 206 8.45 -3.81 -10.00
CA THR A 206 8.78 -4.25 -11.37
C THR A 206 7.80 -5.24 -11.98
N MET A 207 6.99 -5.93 -11.16
CA MET A 207 6.00 -6.92 -11.62
C MET A 207 4.58 -6.37 -11.72
N PHE A 208 4.28 -5.24 -11.08
CA PHE A 208 2.95 -4.62 -11.15
C PHE A 208 2.71 -3.94 -12.50
N ASN A 209 2.10 -4.69 -13.42
CA ASN A 209 1.77 -4.24 -14.76
C ASN A 209 0.41 -3.50 -14.78
N LEU A 210 0.47 -2.19 -15.05
CA LEU A 210 -0.69 -1.32 -15.28
C LEU A 210 -0.31 -0.24 -16.29
N ASP A 211 -1.05 -0.14 -17.39
CA ASP A 211 -0.92 0.98 -18.33
C ASP A 211 -1.57 2.23 -17.72
N ARG A 212 -0.72 3.06 -17.11
CA ARG A 212 -1.09 4.35 -16.52
C ARG A 212 -1.42 5.41 -17.59
N GLY A 213 -1.03 5.20 -18.85
CA GLY A 213 -1.44 6.00 -20.00
C GLY A 213 -2.92 5.79 -20.31
N ILE A 214 -3.35 4.53 -20.51
CA ILE A 214 -4.77 4.19 -20.65
C ILE A 214 -5.56 4.66 -19.42
N ALA A 215 -5.13 4.31 -18.20
CA ALA A 215 -5.91 4.62 -16.99
C ALA A 215 -6.17 6.15 -16.84
N ARG A 216 -5.15 6.97 -17.11
CA ARG A 216 -5.26 8.44 -17.05
C ARG A 216 -5.97 9.05 -18.26
N LEU A 217 -5.95 8.38 -19.41
CA LEU A 217 -6.76 8.74 -20.57
C LEU A 217 -8.25 8.47 -20.30
N ASN A 218 -8.58 7.33 -19.69
CA ASN A 218 -9.96 6.96 -19.37
C ASN A 218 -10.62 7.95 -18.41
N LEU A 219 -9.87 8.48 -17.43
CA LEU A 219 -10.33 9.56 -16.52
C LEU A 219 -10.66 10.88 -17.24
N ARG A 220 -10.17 11.09 -18.47
CA ARG A 220 -10.43 12.28 -19.30
C ARG A 220 -11.52 12.03 -20.35
N VAL A 221 -11.56 10.84 -20.95
CA VAL A 221 -12.50 10.49 -22.03
C VAL A 221 -13.88 10.12 -21.48
N TYR A 222 -13.94 9.24 -20.48
CA TYR A 222 -15.22 8.68 -20.02
C TYR A 222 -15.81 9.49 -18.85
N PRO A 223 -17.16 9.61 -18.77
CA PRO A 223 -17.82 10.36 -17.71
C PRO A 223 -17.67 9.70 -16.33
N PRO A 224 -17.80 10.45 -15.21
CA PRO A 224 -17.82 9.88 -13.86
C PRO A 224 -18.82 8.73 -13.71
N GLY A 225 -18.49 7.74 -12.89
CA GLY A 225 -19.31 6.53 -12.69
C GLY A 225 -19.23 5.47 -13.80
N SER A 226 -18.49 5.72 -14.89
CA SER A 226 -18.24 4.71 -15.93
C SER A 226 -17.26 3.62 -15.48
N PHE A 227 -17.49 2.38 -15.91
CA PHE A 227 -16.63 1.23 -15.65
C PHE A 227 -15.21 1.43 -16.19
N GLN A 228 -15.05 2.10 -17.33
CA GLN A 228 -13.75 2.34 -17.95
C GLN A 228 -12.81 3.20 -17.08
N ARG A 229 -13.33 3.93 -16.09
CA ARG A 229 -12.53 4.67 -15.10
C ARG A 229 -12.07 3.83 -13.91
N GLN A 230 -12.61 2.62 -13.72
CA GLN A 230 -12.28 1.75 -12.59
C GLN A 230 -10.96 1.00 -12.82
N ALA A 231 -9.84 1.70 -12.61
CA ALA A 231 -8.51 1.22 -12.98
C ALA A 231 -8.10 -0.06 -12.21
N ARG A 232 -8.52 -0.21 -10.94
CA ARG A 232 -8.33 -1.44 -10.16
C ARG A 232 -8.88 -2.68 -10.85
N MET A 233 -10.04 -2.60 -11.51
CA MET A 233 -10.65 -3.73 -12.19
C MET A 233 -9.85 -4.09 -13.47
N GLN A 234 -9.37 -3.07 -14.18
CA GLN A 234 -8.61 -3.23 -15.42
C GLN A 234 -7.21 -3.82 -15.20
N ALA A 235 -6.57 -3.55 -14.06
CA ALA A 235 -5.26 -4.07 -13.68
C ALA A 235 -5.16 -5.61 -13.74
N ASP A 236 -3.95 -6.15 -13.89
CA ASP A 236 -3.70 -7.59 -13.81
C ASP A 236 -4.06 -8.10 -12.39
N PRO A 237 -5.04 -9.01 -12.25
CA PRO A 237 -5.47 -9.52 -10.94
C PRO A 237 -4.39 -10.34 -10.24
N ILE A 238 -3.52 -11.02 -10.99
CA ILE A 238 -2.42 -11.83 -10.46
C ILE A 238 -1.34 -10.89 -9.91
N ALA A 239 -0.88 -9.91 -10.69
CA ALA A 239 0.10 -8.94 -10.23
C ALA A 239 -0.41 -8.09 -9.05
N THR A 240 -1.69 -7.71 -9.07
CA THR A 240 -2.37 -6.99 -7.98
C THR A 240 -2.41 -7.83 -6.69
N THR A 241 -2.75 -9.11 -6.81
CA THR A 241 -2.77 -10.07 -5.68
C THR A 241 -1.38 -10.32 -5.10
N LEU A 242 -0.38 -10.56 -5.95
CA LEU A 242 1.01 -10.78 -5.54
C LEU A 242 1.61 -9.53 -4.87
N PHE A 243 1.30 -8.32 -5.38
CA PHE A 243 1.65 -7.10 -4.68
C PHE A 243 0.99 -7.02 -3.29
N ARG A 244 -0.32 -7.31 -3.17
CA ARG A 244 -1.02 -7.23 -1.87
C ARG A 244 -0.35 -8.16 -0.85
N PHE A 245 -0.03 -9.40 -1.21
CA PHE A 245 0.72 -10.30 -0.32
C PHE A 245 2.11 -9.77 0.07
N CYS A 246 2.88 -9.22 -0.87
CA CYS A 246 4.18 -8.61 -0.56
C CYS A 246 4.05 -7.37 0.34
N PHE A 247 3.05 -6.52 0.10
CA PHE A 247 2.79 -5.30 0.86
C PHE A 247 2.29 -5.61 2.28
N ASP A 248 1.39 -6.58 2.42
CA ASP A 248 0.90 -7.05 3.71
C ASP A 248 1.97 -7.80 4.51
N SER A 249 2.88 -8.49 3.83
CA SER A 249 4.12 -9.03 4.42
C SER A 249 5.09 -7.94 4.91
N MET A 250 4.97 -6.69 4.42
CA MET A 250 5.70 -5.54 4.97
C MET A 250 4.97 -4.85 6.13
N ARG A 251 3.63 -4.94 6.22
CA ARG A 251 2.81 -4.36 7.30
C ARG A 251 2.95 -5.15 8.62
N THR A 252 2.80 -4.45 9.74
CA THR A 252 2.71 -5.08 11.08
C THR A 252 1.24 -5.34 11.42
N LEU A 253 0.70 -6.47 10.95
CA LEU A 253 -0.73 -6.80 11.08
C LEU A 253 -1.09 -7.59 12.34
N THR A 254 -0.10 -8.07 13.09
CA THR A 254 -0.32 -8.89 14.30
C THR A 254 0.68 -8.58 15.40
N TRP A 255 0.26 -8.75 16.66
CA TRP A 255 1.12 -8.61 17.84
C TRP A 255 2.35 -9.56 17.83
N SER A 256 2.24 -10.74 17.24
CA SER A 256 3.37 -11.65 17.03
C SER A 256 4.35 -11.13 15.98
N SER A 257 3.87 -10.60 14.84
CA SER A 257 4.74 -9.96 13.84
C SER A 257 5.42 -8.70 14.38
N LEU A 258 4.74 -7.92 15.22
CA LEU A 258 5.32 -6.78 15.94
C LEU A 258 6.47 -7.24 16.84
N LEU A 259 6.26 -8.28 17.66
CA LEU A 259 7.28 -8.80 18.57
C LEU A 259 8.53 -9.30 17.81
N ILE A 260 8.35 -10.03 16.71
CA ILE A 260 9.46 -10.52 15.88
C ILE A 260 10.25 -9.35 15.27
N ARG A 261 9.56 -8.37 14.67
CA ARG A 261 10.19 -7.17 14.08
C ARG A 261 10.92 -6.34 15.12
N LEU A 262 10.31 -6.14 16.30
CA LEU A 262 10.89 -5.45 17.45
C LEU A 262 12.20 -6.12 17.90
N VAL A 263 12.19 -7.43 18.12
CA VAL A 263 13.37 -8.19 18.57
C VAL A 263 14.49 -8.17 17.53
N MET A 264 14.18 -8.34 16.24
CA MET A 264 15.17 -8.25 15.16
C MET A 264 15.82 -6.86 15.08
N ASN A 265 15.03 -5.79 15.09
CA ASN A 265 15.55 -4.42 14.99
C ASN A 265 16.30 -3.98 16.25
N ILE A 266 15.86 -4.37 17.45
CA ILE A 266 16.61 -4.13 18.69
C ILE A 266 17.95 -4.89 18.68
N SER A 267 17.96 -6.16 18.24
CA SER A 267 19.18 -6.96 18.09
C SER A 267 20.18 -6.27 17.16
N PHE A 268 19.71 -5.81 15.99
CA PHE A 268 20.53 -5.07 15.03
C PHE A 268 21.07 -3.76 15.59
N SER A 269 20.21 -2.90 16.16
CA SER A 269 20.60 -1.61 16.76
C SER A 269 21.63 -1.78 17.89
N TYR A 270 21.43 -2.77 18.76
CA TYR A 270 22.39 -3.12 19.80
C TYR A 270 23.73 -3.59 19.21
N ARG A 271 23.72 -4.52 18.26
CA ARG A 271 24.94 -5.05 17.61
C ARG A 271 25.71 -3.96 16.88
N LEU A 272 25.03 -3.10 16.12
CA LEU A 272 25.62 -1.95 15.43
C LEU A 272 26.28 -0.97 16.42
N THR A 273 25.58 -0.64 17.51
CA THR A 273 26.11 0.21 18.61
C THR A 273 27.36 -0.41 19.26
N ARG A 274 27.36 -1.73 19.47
CA ARG A 274 28.51 -2.47 20.03
C ARG A 274 29.69 -2.54 19.06
N LEU A 275 29.44 -2.73 17.77
CA LEU A 275 30.47 -2.79 16.73
C LEU A 275 31.19 -1.43 16.61
N VAL A 276 30.44 -0.32 16.56
CA VAL A 276 30.98 1.05 16.58
C VAL A 276 31.84 1.31 17.83
N GLU A 277 31.37 0.89 19.00
CA GLU A 277 32.15 1.01 20.25
C GLU A 277 33.46 0.18 20.18
N VAL A 278 33.40 -1.05 19.67
CA VAL A 278 34.57 -1.93 19.58
C VAL A 278 35.60 -1.42 18.57
N ILE A 279 35.20 -0.92 17.39
CA ILE A 279 36.15 -0.32 16.43
C ILE A 279 36.84 0.90 17.05
N TYR A 280 36.06 1.80 17.67
CA TYR A 280 36.59 2.99 18.33
C TYR A 280 37.58 2.65 19.45
N GLN A 281 37.21 1.73 20.36
CA GLN A 281 38.11 1.27 21.43
C GLN A 281 39.34 0.54 20.90
N ARG A 282 39.21 -0.26 19.83
CA ARG A 282 40.32 -1.04 19.26
C ARG A 282 41.41 -0.12 18.71
N ARG A 283 41.07 0.88 17.89
CA ARG A 283 42.05 1.85 17.36
C ARG A 283 42.65 2.71 18.48
N LYS A 284 41.84 3.14 19.45
CA LYS A 284 42.29 3.92 20.61
C LYS A 284 43.31 3.17 21.48
N ASN A 285 43.13 1.86 21.66
CA ASN A 285 44.08 1.01 22.40
C ASN A 285 45.33 0.65 21.59
N THR A 286 45.30 0.71 20.24
CA THR A 286 46.52 0.55 19.41
C THR A 286 47.57 1.61 19.74
N GLN A 287 47.18 2.80 20.19
CA GLN A 287 48.08 3.87 20.63
C GLN A 287 48.57 3.73 22.08
N THR A 288 48.02 2.82 22.90
CA THR A 288 48.38 2.69 24.34
C THR A 288 48.56 1.23 24.80
N THR A 289 49.79 0.74 24.64
CA THR A 289 50.42 -0.36 25.42
C THR A 289 49.53 -1.55 25.81
N SER A 290 49.16 -2.36 24.81
CA SER A 290 49.05 -3.85 24.80
C SER A 290 48.39 -4.60 25.99
N SER A 291 48.83 -4.42 27.23
CA SER A 291 48.48 -5.26 28.39
C SER A 291 46.99 -5.26 28.76
N LYS A 292 46.27 -4.15 28.54
CA LYS A 292 44.80 -4.12 28.74
C LYS A 292 44.03 -4.88 27.65
N VAL A 293 44.57 -4.97 26.43
CA VAL A 293 43.96 -5.74 25.34
C VAL A 293 44.03 -7.25 25.63
N ALA A 294 45.06 -7.71 26.32
CA ALA A 294 45.15 -9.11 26.78
C ALA A 294 44.00 -9.52 27.72
N LYS A 295 43.49 -8.62 28.58
CA LYS A 295 42.31 -8.89 29.42
C LYS A 295 40.98 -8.86 28.63
N LEU A 296 40.88 -8.04 27.58
CA LEU A 296 39.72 -8.06 26.67
C LEU A 296 39.69 -9.31 25.77
N LYS A 297 40.82 -9.98 25.57
CA LYS A 297 40.92 -11.27 24.88
C LYS A 297 40.36 -12.47 25.66
N ALA A 298 39.97 -12.30 26.93
CA ALA A 298 39.32 -13.35 27.73
C ALA A 298 37.83 -13.54 27.36
N GLN A 299 37.55 -13.67 26.07
CA GLN A 299 36.27 -14.15 25.57
C GLN A 299 36.11 -15.61 26.01
N ARG A 300 35.08 -15.92 26.80
CA ARG A 300 34.79 -17.31 27.20
C ARG A 300 34.57 -18.14 25.94
N ASP A 301 35.33 -19.21 25.78
CA ASP A 301 35.11 -20.18 24.71
C ASP A 301 33.69 -20.73 24.82
N VAL A 302 32.90 -20.52 23.75
CA VAL A 302 31.56 -21.07 23.66
C VAL A 302 31.69 -22.59 23.49
N PRO A 303 31.08 -23.43 24.35
CA PRO A 303 31.21 -24.87 24.25
C PRO A 303 30.78 -25.37 22.86
N ARG A 304 31.60 -26.25 22.24
CA ARG A 304 31.39 -26.70 20.84
C ARG A 304 29.99 -27.25 20.58
N TRP A 305 29.36 -27.88 21.58
CA TRP A 305 27.99 -28.40 21.48
C TRP A 305 26.94 -27.30 21.20
N VAL A 306 27.14 -26.07 21.69
CA VAL A 306 26.26 -24.93 21.39
C VAL A 306 26.32 -24.58 19.90
N GLY A 307 27.52 -24.62 19.32
CA GLY A 307 27.72 -24.45 17.88
C GLY A 307 27.04 -25.57 17.06
N VAL A 308 27.08 -26.82 17.54
CA VAL A 308 26.34 -27.93 16.93
C VAL A 308 24.84 -27.67 16.95
N VAL A 309 24.26 -27.21 18.06
CA VAL A 309 22.83 -26.87 18.15
C VAL A 309 22.44 -25.84 17.09
N PHE A 310 23.17 -24.72 16.97
CA PHE A 310 22.90 -23.72 15.93
C PHE A 310 23.03 -24.29 14.51
N LEU A 311 24.07 -25.08 14.21
CA LEU A 311 24.23 -25.72 12.91
C LEU A 311 23.07 -26.68 12.58
N THR A 312 22.64 -27.50 13.55
CA THR A 312 21.48 -28.40 13.36
C THR A 312 20.18 -27.63 13.17
N ALA A 313 19.96 -26.53 13.89
CA ALA A 313 18.77 -25.70 13.73
C ALA A 313 18.74 -25.00 12.37
N SER A 314 19.87 -24.47 11.89
CA SER A 314 19.96 -23.87 10.55
C SER A 314 19.80 -24.91 9.44
N ALA A 315 20.40 -26.09 9.56
CA ALA A 315 20.23 -27.18 8.60
C ALA A 315 18.78 -27.68 8.56
N PHE A 316 18.13 -27.83 9.73
CA PHE A 316 16.72 -28.18 9.82
C PHE A 316 15.83 -27.09 9.19
N ALA A 317 16.06 -25.81 9.48
CA ALA A 317 15.27 -24.72 8.90
C ALA A 317 15.39 -24.62 7.37
N LEU A 318 16.58 -24.88 6.81
CA LEU A 318 16.79 -24.96 5.36
C LEU A 318 16.08 -26.18 4.75
N ALA A 319 16.21 -27.35 5.37
CA ALA A 319 15.55 -28.57 4.91
C ALA A 319 14.02 -28.47 4.99
N TYR A 320 13.49 -27.95 6.10
CA TYR A 320 12.06 -27.69 6.32
C TYR A 320 11.51 -26.72 5.27
N THR A 321 12.16 -25.57 5.08
CA THR A 321 11.72 -24.55 4.10
C THR A 321 11.77 -25.10 2.67
N GLY A 322 12.86 -25.78 2.29
CA GLY A 322 12.99 -26.42 0.98
C GLY A 322 11.93 -27.50 0.74
N LYS A 323 11.59 -28.28 1.77
CA LYS A 323 10.49 -29.25 1.71
C LYS A 323 9.12 -28.60 1.62
N ALA A 324 8.82 -27.62 2.46
CA ALA A 324 7.54 -26.92 2.45
C ALA A 324 7.25 -26.25 1.09
N ILE A 325 8.27 -25.66 0.45
CA ILE A 325 8.17 -25.10 -0.90
C ILE A 325 7.91 -26.19 -1.94
N ALA A 326 8.76 -27.22 -1.99
CA ALA A 326 8.65 -28.27 -3.01
C ALA A 326 7.35 -29.07 -2.90
N GLU A 327 6.92 -29.43 -1.69
CA GLU A 327 5.68 -30.18 -1.46
C GLU A 327 4.45 -29.31 -1.79
N SER A 328 4.40 -28.06 -1.32
CA SER A 328 3.26 -27.16 -1.62
C SER A 328 3.12 -26.88 -3.11
N GLN A 329 4.23 -26.71 -3.84
CA GLN A 329 4.21 -26.57 -5.30
C GLN A 329 3.73 -27.87 -5.97
N ASN A 330 4.27 -29.02 -5.58
CA ASN A 330 3.88 -30.31 -6.15
C ASN A 330 2.39 -30.61 -5.99
N SER A 331 1.81 -30.37 -4.80
CA SER A 331 0.38 -30.56 -4.55
C SER A 331 -0.52 -29.60 -5.33
N CYS A 332 0.00 -28.43 -5.72
CA CYS A 332 -0.75 -27.41 -6.48
C CYS A 332 -0.49 -27.41 -7.99
N ASN A 333 0.49 -28.18 -8.50
CA ASN A 333 0.85 -28.20 -9.93
C ASN A 333 -0.31 -28.55 -10.88
N ALA A 334 -1.36 -29.22 -10.40
CA ALA A 334 -2.56 -29.54 -11.17
C ALA A 334 -3.54 -28.35 -11.34
N HIS A 335 -3.34 -27.26 -10.59
CA HIS A 335 -4.27 -26.12 -10.49
C HIS A 335 -3.54 -24.79 -10.79
N PRO A 336 -3.28 -24.46 -12.07
CA PRO A 336 -2.60 -23.22 -12.45
C PRO A 336 -3.36 -21.93 -12.07
N GLN A 337 -4.65 -22.04 -11.72
CA GLN A 337 -5.46 -20.97 -11.13
C GLN A 337 -4.99 -20.59 -9.71
N CYS A 338 -4.23 -21.45 -9.04
CA CYS A 338 -3.66 -21.18 -7.72
C CYS A 338 -2.34 -20.41 -7.87
N VAL A 339 -2.40 -19.09 -7.69
CA VAL A 339 -1.26 -18.17 -7.95
C VAL A 339 -0.39 -17.88 -6.73
N ALA A 340 -0.79 -18.35 -5.54
CA ALA A 340 -0.01 -18.23 -4.30
C ALA A 340 -0.29 -19.40 -3.34
N PHE A 341 0.72 -19.80 -2.56
CA PHE A 341 0.71 -21.02 -1.73
C PHE A 341 1.05 -20.71 -0.27
N ALA A 342 0.49 -21.46 0.68
CA ALA A 342 0.71 -21.25 2.12
C ALA A 342 2.07 -21.81 2.63
N TYR A 343 2.83 -22.47 1.76
CA TYR A 343 4.17 -23.01 2.02
C TYR A 343 4.28 -23.80 3.34
N ARG A 344 3.52 -24.90 3.43
CA ARG A 344 3.50 -25.82 4.57
C ARG A 344 4.10 -27.18 4.20
N TRP A 345 4.76 -27.85 5.16
CA TRP A 345 5.17 -29.24 5.03
C TRP A 345 4.22 -30.09 5.88
N ASP A 346 3.23 -30.67 5.22
CA ASP A 346 2.13 -31.44 5.80
C ASP A 346 1.86 -32.67 4.91
N GLN A 347 1.22 -33.71 5.44
CA GLN A 347 0.79 -34.90 4.69
C GLN A 347 -0.68 -34.83 4.24
N GLN A 348 -1.31 -33.66 4.32
CA GLN A 348 -2.60 -33.43 3.69
C GLN A 348 -2.44 -33.37 2.16
N ASP A 349 -3.05 -34.31 1.43
CA ASP A 349 -3.05 -34.38 -0.05
C ASP A 349 -3.82 -33.22 -0.75
N ALA A 350 -4.14 -32.14 -0.02
CA ALA A 350 -4.85 -30.97 -0.54
C ALA A 350 -3.87 -29.81 -0.83
N CYS A 351 -3.97 -29.22 -2.03
CA CYS A 351 -3.19 -28.03 -2.42
C CYS A 351 -3.40 -26.88 -1.40
N PRO A 352 -2.33 -26.40 -0.72
CA PRO A 352 -2.41 -25.31 0.26
C PRO A 352 -2.49 -23.94 -0.42
N CYS A 353 -3.60 -23.67 -1.10
CA CYS A 353 -3.77 -22.48 -1.92
C CYS A 353 -4.16 -21.24 -1.09
N LEU A 354 -3.45 -20.12 -1.30
CA LEU A 354 -3.80 -18.81 -0.72
C LEU A 354 -4.64 -17.95 -1.67
N ALA A 355 -4.44 -18.07 -2.98
CA ALA A 355 -5.12 -17.25 -3.97
C ALA A 355 -5.53 -18.06 -5.19
N LEU A 356 -6.85 -18.19 -5.39
CA LEU A 356 -7.46 -18.71 -6.60
C LEU A 356 -7.88 -17.51 -7.47
N VAL A 357 -7.24 -17.36 -8.62
CA VAL A 357 -7.54 -16.31 -9.61
C VAL A 357 -7.79 -16.99 -10.95
N ASP A 358 -9.04 -16.98 -11.43
CA ASP A 358 -9.40 -17.45 -12.77
C ASP A 358 -10.34 -16.45 -13.45
N VAL A 359 -9.74 -15.63 -14.31
CA VAL A 359 -10.31 -14.39 -14.84
C VAL A 359 -10.14 -14.38 -16.36
N ASP A 360 -11.23 -14.54 -17.09
CA ASP A 360 -11.29 -14.13 -18.50
C ASP A 360 -11.97 -12.76 -18.60
N LYS A 361 -11.28 -11.78 -19.18
CA LYS A 361 -11.77 -10.41 -19.38
C LYS A 361 -12.41 -10.18 -20.74
N ALA A 362 -12.32 -11.11 -21.69
CA ALA A 362 -12.78 -10.92 -23.06
C ALA A 362 -13.13 -12.26 -23.76
N PRO A 363 -14.24 -12.93 -23.35
CA PRO A 363 -14.78 -14.07 -24.09
C PRO A 363 -15.00 -13.70 -25.57
N LYS A 364 -14.65 -14.59 -26.49
CA LYS A 364 -14.52 -14.25 -27.92
C LYS A 364 -15.71 -14.65 -28.77
N THR A 365 -16.40 -15.71 -28.38
CA THR A 365 -17.54 -16.28 -29.08
C THR A 365 -18.79 -16.26 -28.19
N TYR A 366 -19.96 -16.29 -28.83
CA TYR A 366 -21.22 -16.36 -28.10
C TYR A 366 -21.36 -17.67 -27.32
N GLU A 367 -20.76 -18.76 -27.82
CA GLU A 367 -20.80 -20.08 -27.20
C GLU A 367 -20.03 -20.12 -25.87
N GLU A 368 -18.81 -19.58 -25.83
CA GLU A 368 -18.00 -19.42 -24.60
C GLU A 368 -18.69 -18.52 -23.56
N TRP A 369 -19.49 -17.55 -24.02
CA TRP A 369 -20.22 -16.62 -23.16
C TRP A 369 -21.47 -17.24 -22.53
N ILE A 370 -22.26 -18.01 -23.30
CA ILE A 370 -23.45 -18.68 -22.76
C ILE A 370 -23.09 -19.93 -21.95
N HIS A 371 -22.01 -20.64 -22.33
CA HIS A 371 -21.50 -21.85 -21.66
C HIS A 371 -20.06 -21.63 -21.12
N PRO A 372 -19.88 -20.75 -20.10
CA PRO A 372 -18.57 -20.52 -19.49
C PRO A 372 -18.09 -21.76 -18.71
N ILE A 373 -16.77 -21.85 -18.51
CA ILE A 373 -16.14 -23.00 -17.84
C ILE A 373 -16.63 -23.11 -16.39
N ASP A 374 -17.20 -24.25 -16.02
CA ASP A 374 -17.53 -24.59 -14.63
C ASP A 374 -16.25 -24.86 -13.82
N VAL A 375 -16.08 -24.09 -12.74
CA VAL A 375 -14.94 -24.19 -11.82
C VAL A 375 -15.35 -24.67 -10.43
N SER A 376 -16.61 -25.05 -10.22
CA SER A 376 -17.15 -25.45 -8.92
C SER A 376 -16.30 -26.53 -8.24
N GLU A 377 -15.88 -27.54 -9.00
CA GLU A 377 -15.01 -28.62 -8.50
C GLU A 377 -13.56 -28.19 -8.22
N ILE A 378 -13.04 -27.21 -8.97
CA ILE A 378 -11.71 -26.63 -8.73
C ILE A 378 -11.74 -25.80 -7.44
N VAL A 379 -12.75 -24.94 -7.28
CA VAL A 379 -12.97 -24.13 -6.08
C VAL A 379 -13.16 -25.04 -4.86
N ARG A 380 -13.98 -26.09 -4.98
CA ARG A 380 -14.19 -27.11 -3.94
C ARG A 380 -12.88 -27.76 -3.52
N THR A 381 -12.09 -28.23 -4.49
CA THR A 381 -10.82 -28.94 -4.25
C THR A 381 -9.77 -28.05 -3.58
N LEU A 382 -9.64 -26.80 -4.01
CA LEU A 382 -8.69 -25.85 -3.41
C LEU A 382 -9.14 -25.38 -2.02
N ALA A 383 -10.46 -25.26 -1.79
CA ALA A 383 -11.03 -24.89 -0.49
C ALA A 383 -10.87 -25.95 0.61
N LEU A 384 -10.69 -27.24 0.26
CA LEU A 384 -10.47 -28.33 1.23
C LEU A 384 -9.37 -28.03 2.26
N SER A 385 -8.33 -27.31 1.82
CA SER A 385 -7.16 -26.90 2.61
C SER A 385 -7.46 -25.93 3.76
N GLY A 386 -8.53 -25.14 3.65
CA GLY A 386 -8.86 -24.01 4.53
C GLY A 386 -7.97 -22.76 4.35
N ASP A 387 -7.00 -22.78 3.45
CA ASP A 387 -5.94 -21.75 3.37
C ASP A 387 -6.33 -20.49 2.57
N LEU A 388 -7.35 -20.55 1.71
CA LEU A 388 -7.71 -19.48 0.78
C LEU A 388 -7.95 -18.11 1.47
N GLN A 389 -7.27 -17.09 0.94
CA GLN A 389 -7.37 -15.68 1.32
C GLN A 389 -7.92 -14.80 0.18
N VAL A 390 -7.72 -15.23 -1.07
CA VAL A 390 -8.22 -14.56 -2.28
C VAL A 390 -8.99 -15.55 -3.15
N LEU A 391 -10.22 -15.20 -3.53
CA LEU A 391 -11.00 -15.87 -4.56
C LEU A 391 -11.50 -14.82 -5.56
N GLN A 392 -10.98 -14.88 -6.78
CA GLN A 392 -11.41 -14.00 -7.87
C GLN A 392 -11.78 -14.81 -9.10
N LEU A 393 -13.05 -14.73 -9.50
CA LEU A 393 -13.60 -15.40 -10.67
C LEU A 393 -14.23 -14.37 -11.62
N THR A 394 -13.94 -14.50 -12.92
CA THR A 394 -14.60 -13.70 -13.97
C THR A 394 -14.85 -14.58 -15.19
N ASN A 395 -16.10 -14.64 -15.63
CA ASN A 395 -16.55 -15.52 -16.73
C ASN A 395 -16.25 -17.02 -16.46
N ARG A 396 -16.58 -17.48 -15.25
CA ARG A 396 -16.45 -18.88 -14.80
C ARG A 396 -17.68 -19.29 -14.00
N GLN A 397 -18.31 -20.40 -14.34
CA GLN A 397 -19.53 -20.84 -13.67
C GLN A 397 -19.23 -21.41 -12.27
N MET A 398 -19.99 -20.96 -11.29
CA MET A 398 -20.01 -21.46 -9.92
C MET A 398 -21.42 -21.26 -9.32
N THR A 399 -22.44 -21.89 -9.92
CA THR A 399 -23.86 -21.65 -9.58
C THR A 399 -24.20 -21.92 -8.12
N LEU A 400 -23.51 -22.89 -7.50
CA LEU A 400 -23.62 -23.24 -6.09
C LEU A 400 -22.29 -23.00 -5.38
N TRP A 401 -22.34 -22.56 -4.12
CA TRP A 401 -21.16 -22.42 -3.28
C TRP A 401 -20.74 -23.79 -2.74
N PRO A 402 -19.50 -24.25 -2.97
CA PRO A 402 -19.01 -25.47 -2.34
C PRO A 402 -18.94 -25.30 -0.81
N GLU A 403 -19.50 -26.25 -0.07
CA GLU A 403 -19.52 -26.24 1.42
C GLU A 403 -18.10 -26.17 2.02
N GLU A 404 -17.11 -26.72 1.33
CA GLU A 404 -15.69 -26.61 1.68
C GLU A 404 -15.20 -25.17 1.84
N LEU A 405 -15.76 -24.17 1.13
CA LEU A 405 -15.42 -22.76 1.30
C LEU A 405 -15.71 -22.23 2.71
N GLN A 406 -16.63 -22.86 3.46
CA GLN A 406 -16.89 -22.51 4.86
C GLN A 406 -15.62 -22.65 5.74
N ARG A 407 -14.66 -23.50 5.34
CA ARG A 407 -13.37 -23.68 6.01
C ARG A 407 -12.43 -22.47 5.85
N CYS A 408 -12.57 -21.73 4.76
CA CYS A 408 -11.70 -20.62 4.36
C CYS A 408 -11.98 -19.34 5.17
N THR A 409 -11.99 -19.45 6.50
CA THR A 409 -12.27 -18.35 7.43
C THR A 409 -11.23 -17.22 7.41
N ASN A 410 -10.16 -17.38 6.61
CA ASN A 410 -9.13 -16.38 6.34
C ASN A 410 -9.35 -15.59 5.04
N LEU A 411 -10.49 -15.76 4.35
CA LEU A 411 -10.80 -15.01 3.13
C LEU A 411 -10.81 -13.49 3.37
N VAL A 412 -10.00 -12.76 2.60
CA VAL A 412 -9.80 -11.30 2.65
C VAL A 412 -10.36 -10.61 1.40
N TYR A 413 -10.26 -11.26 0.23
CA TYR A 413 -10.72 -10.71 -1.04
C TYR A 413 -11.63 -11.72 -1.77
N LEU A 414 -12.81 -11.25 -2.17
CA LEU A 414 -13.81 -12.05 -2.90
C LEU A 414 -14.44 -11.22 -4.02
N SER A 415 -14.22 -11.62 -5.27
CA SER A 415 -14.80 -11.01 -6.47
C SER A 415 -15.36 -12.10 -7.38
N LEU A 416 -16.65 -12.01 -7.71
CA LEU A 416 -17.40 -13.01 -8.46
C LEU A 416 -18.20 -12.36 -9.59
N CYS A 417 -17.54 -12.08 -10.71
CA CYS A 417 -18.16 -11.46 -11.89
C CYS A 417 -18.62 -12.54 -12.89
N TYR A 418 -19.90 -12.49 -13.29
CA TYR A 418 -20.50 -13.36 -14.30
C TYR A 418 -20.39 -14.87 -13.98
N THR A 419 -20.62 -15.20 -12.70
CA THR A 419 -20.43 -16.55 -12.15
C THR A 419 -21.69 -17.42 -12.09
N GLY A 420 -22.87 -16.85 -12.34
CA GLY A 420 -24.14 -17.58 -12.28
C GLY A 420 -24.58 -18.00 -10.86
N VAL A 421 -24.00 -17.41 -9.80
CA VAL A 421 -24.42 -17.64 -8.41
C VAL A 421 -25.85 -17.15 -8.18
N GLU A 422 -26.76 -18.03 -7.75
CA GLU A 422 -28.16 -17.66 -7.47
C GLU A 422 -28.46 -17.38 -5.99
N ILE A 423 -27.79 -18.09 -5.09
CA ILE A 423 -28.08 -18.05 -3.65
C ILE A 423 -26.77 -17.92 -2.88
N ILE A 424 -26.70 -16.96 -1.97
CA ILE A 424 -25.60 -16.84 -1.01
C ILE A 424 -25.97 -17.63 0.26
N PRO A 425 -25.11 -18.54 0.77
CA PRO A 425 -25.47 -19.49 1.81
C PRO A 425 -25.54 -18.83 3.20
N ASP A 426 -26.38 -19.40 4.08
CA ASP A 426 -26.57 -18.89 5.45
C ASP A 426 -25.28 -18.89 6.29
N TRP A 427 -24.26 -19.67 5.90
CA TRP A 427 -22.95 -19.68 6.55
C TRP A 427 -21.99 -18.57 6.07
N PHE A 428 -22.30 -17.81 5.02
CA PHE A 428 -21.40 -16.80 4.41
C PHE A 428 -20.74 -15.84 5.43
N LYS A 429 -21.43 -15.55 6.54
CA LYS A 429 -20.94 -14.80 7.71
C LYS A 429 -19.75 -15.41 8.47
N VAL A 430 -19.16 -16.53 8.01
CA VAL A 430 -17.85 -17.03 8.49
C VAL A 430 -16.66 -16.20 8.00
N PHE A 431 -16.81 -15.48 6.87
CA PHE A 431 -15.76 -14.63 6.29
C PHE A 431 -15.58 -13.29 7.04
N HIS A 432 -15.34 -13.38 8.34
CA HIS A 432 -15.17 -12.25 9.26
C HIS A 432 -13.93 -11.38 8.95
N LYS A 433 -12.96 -11.89 8.17
CA LYS A 433 -11.76 -11.15 7.73
C LYS A 433 -11.89 -10.50 6.35
N LEU A 434 -13.04 -10.61 5.70
CA LEU A 434 -13.23 -10.09 4.35
C LEU A 434 -13.08 -8.56 4.35
N GLU A 435 -12.14 -8.05 3.56
CA GLU A 435 -11.88 -6.61 3.36
C GLU A 435 -12.56 -6.11 2.06
N PHE A 436 -12.59 -6.94 1.02
CA PHE A 436 -13.16 -6.61 -0.29
C PHE A 436 -14.21 -7.66 -0.69
N PHE A 437 -15.43 -7.20 -0.99
CA PHE A 437 -16.50 -8.05 -1.52
C PHE A 437 -17.15 -7.43 -2.76
N ASP A 438 -17.28 -8.23 -3.80
CA ASP A 438 -17.69 -7.82 -5.14
C ASP A 438 -18.44 -8.97 -5.83
N ILE A 439 -19.64 -8.69 -6.33
CA ILE A 439 -20.43 -9.61 -7.16
C ILE A 439 -21.05 -8.83 -8.31
N GLU A 440 -20.87 -9.32 -9.53
CA GLU A 440 -21.51 -8.77 -10.72
C GLU A 440 -22.28 -9.86 -11.48
N GLY A 441 -23.58 -9.63 -11.72
CA GLY A 441 -24.45 -10.55 -12.45
C GLY A 441 -24.35 -10.43 -13.97
N LYS A 442 -24.52 -11.55 -14.67
CA LYS A 442 -24.46 -11.68 -16.13
C LYS A 442 -25.78 -11.27 -16.77
N PHE A 443 -25.73 -10.42 -17.80
CA PHE A 443 -26.93 -9.86 -18.44
C PHE A 443 -27.79 -10.96 -19.09
N GLY A 444 -29.07 -11.03 -18.69
CA GLY A 444 -30.02 -12.06 -19.14
C GLY A 444 -29.99 -13.37 -18.35
N ASP A 445 -29.12 -13.49 -17.35
CA ASP A 445 -29.02 -14.65 -16.46
C ASP A 445 -29.86 -14.45 -15.17
N THR A 446 -30.08 -15.51 -14.38
CA THR A 446 -30.87 -15.43 -13.14
C THR A 446 -30.18 -14.58 -12.07
N ASN A 447 -28.88 -14.84 -11.85
CA ASN A 447 -28.02 -14.17 -10.89
C ASN A 447 -28.54 -14.25 -9.44
N VAL A 448 -27.92 -13.50 -8.50
CA VAL A 448 -28.27 -13.60 -7.07
C VAL A 448 -29.73 -13.19 -6.84
N VAL A 449 -30.57 -14.15 -6.49
CA VAL A 449 -31.98 -13.98 -6.13
C VAL A 449 -32.14 -13.82 -4.62
N LYS A 450 -31.27 -14.49 -3.83
CA LYS A 450 -31.39 -14.55 -2.37
C LYS A 450 -30.06 -14.39 -1.64
N MET A 451 -30.07 -13.55 -0.60
CA MET A 451 -29.01 -13.43 0.40
C MET A 451 -29.57 -13.65 1.83
N PRO A 452 -28.76 -14.10 2.80
CA PRO A 452 -29.15 -14.13 4.22
C PRO A 452 -29.24 -12.71 4.78
N SER A 453 -30.30 -12.37 5.50
CA SER A 453 -30.51 -11.01 6.02
C SER A 453 -29.46 -10.57 7.06
N ASP A 454 -28.74 -11.52 7.66
CA ASP A 454 -27.63 -11.30 8.61
C ASP A 454 -26.24 -11.59 8.02
N ALA A 455 -26.10 -11.69 6.68
CA ALA A 455 -24.85 -12.04 6.00
C ALA A 455 -23.63 -11.21 6.45
N PHE A 456 -23.83 -9.90 6.64
CA PHE A 456 -22.76 -8.97 7.04
C PHE A 456 -22.53 -8.86 8.56
N SER A 457 -23.28 -9.61 9.38
CA SER A 457 -23.31 -9.46 10.86
C SER A 457 -21.97 -9.61 11.58
N ARG A 458 -20.96 -10.18 10.92
CA ARG A 458 -19.59 -10.38 11.44
C ARG A 458 -18.50 -9.80 10.55
N MET A 459 -18.85 -9.08 9.49
CA MET A 459 -17.89 -8.58 8.48
C MET A 459 -17.36 -7.19 8.86
N ASN A 460 -16.75 -7.09 10.04
CA ASN A 460 -16.22 -5.83 10.55
C ASN A 460 -14.94 -5.37 9.83
N SER A 461 -14.22 -6.26 9.13
CA SER A 461 -13.07 -5.88 8.29
C SER A 461 -13.44 -5.24 6.95
N LEU A 462 -14.70 -5.34 6.49
CA LEU A 462 -15.06 -4.99 5.11
C LEU A 462 -14.89 -3.48 4.86
N THR A 463 -14.06 -3.11 3.88
CA THR A 463 -13.80 -1.73 3.46
C THR A 463 -14.49 -1.37 2.15
N PHE A 464 -14.72 -2.35 1.28
CA PHE A 464 -15.35 -2.20 -0.03
C PHE A 464 -16.47 -3.22 -0.25
N LEU A 465 -17.60 -2.72 -0.76
CA LEU A 465 -18.72 -3.53 -1.23
C LEU A 465 -19.16 -3.06 -2.63
N HIS A 466 -19.14 -3.96 -3.61
CA HIS A 466 -19.81 -3.75 -4.90
C HIS A 466 -20.87 -4.83 -5.16
N PHE A 467 -22.04 -4.38 -5.66
CA PHE A 467 -23.02 -5.25 -6.30
C PHE A 467 -23.43 -4.65 -7.64
N GLY A 468 -23.12 -5.36 -8.73
CA GLY A 468 -23.53 -5.04 -10.09
C GLY A 468 -24.58 -6.01 -10.62
N TYR A 469 -25.59 -5.50 -11.33
CA TYR A 469 -26.65 -6.24 -12.03
C TYR A 469 -27.22 -7.44 -11.23
N LEU A 470 -27.98 -7.15 -10.17
CA LEU A 470 -28.81 -8.16 -9.49
C LEU A 470 -30.28 -7.88 -9.85
N PRO A 471 -30.81 -8.49 -10.93
CA PRO A 471 -32.14 -8.17 -11.45
C PRO A 471 -33.28 -8.72 -10.61
N LEU A 472 -33.06 -9.83 -9.90
CA LEU A 472 -34.10 -10.55 -9.13
C LEU A 472 -33.97 -10.36 -7.60
N LEU A 473 -32.90 -9.70 -7.11
CA LEU A 473 -32.73 -9.46 -5.69
C LEU A 473 -33.70 -8.37 -5.21
N LEU A 474 -34.61 -8.73 -4.31
CA LEU A 474 -35.67 -7.84 -3.82
C LEU A 474 -35.23 -6.94 -2.65
N GLU A 475 -34.34 -7.45 -1.79
CA GLU A 475 -33.86 -6.77 -0.57
C GLU A 475 -32.36 -7.04 -0.35
N LEU A 476 -31.65 -6.07 0.23
CA LEU A 476 -30.24 -6.21 0.62
C LEU A 476 -30.12 -6.66 2.10
N PRO A 477 -29.10 -7.46 2.47
CA PRO A 477 -28.85 -7.80 3.87
C PRO A 477 -28.58 -6.58 4.75
N SER A 478 -28.83 -6.71 6.05
CA SER A 478 -28.59 -5.62 6.99
C SER A 478 -27.11 -5.24 7.04
N PHE A 479 -26.80 -3.96 6.83
CA PHE A 479 -25.44 -3.39 6.95
C PHE A 479 -24.90 -3.38 8.40
N LYS A 480 -25.68 -3.87 9.37
CA LYS A 480 -25.25 -4.05 10.77
C LYS A 480 -24.08 -5.03 10.85
N GLY A 481 -22.88 -4.49 11.02
CA GLY A 481 -21.62 -5.24 11.09
C GLY A 481 -20.50 -4.57 10.28
N LEU A 482 -20.86 -3.82 9.24
CA LEU A 482 -19.95 -3.17 8.27
C LEU A 482 -19.31 -1.87 8.81
N SER A 483 -18.76 -1.90 10.03
CA SER A 483 -18.29 -0.71 10.74
C SER A 483 -17.03 -0.05 10.16
N ASN A 484 -16.27 -0.75 9.30
CA ASN A 484 -15.11 -0.21 8.60
C ASN A 484 -15.34 0.09 7.11
N LEU A 485 -16.58 -0.01 6.61
CA LEU A 485 -16.87 0.21 5.19
C LEU A 485 -16.53 1.65 4.79
N LYS A 486 -15.58 1.80 3.86
CA LYS A 486 -15.12 3.09 3.31
C LYS A 486 -15.85 3.42 2.02
N SER A 487 -16.19 2.41 1.22
CA SER A 487 -16.77 2.55 -0.11
C SER A 487 -17.88 1.54 -0.35
N MET A 488 -19.03 2.00 -0.83
CA MET A 488 -20.11 1.15 -1.33
C MET A 488 -20.55 1.62 -2.71
N SER A 489 -20.62 0.70 -3.67
CA SER A 489 -21.08 0.99 -5.04
C SER A 489 -22.14 -0.02 -5.43
N LEU A 490 -23.38 0.42 -5.69
CA LEU A 490 -24.48 -0.43 -6.14
C LEU A 490 -24.87 0.00 -7.56
N ALA A 491 -24.82 -0.94 -8.51
CA ALA A 491 -25.00 -0.66 -9.93
C ALA A 491 -26.05 -1.59 -10.57
N ILE A 492 -26.96 -0.99 -11.35
CA ILE A 492 -27.94 -1.70 -12.19
C ILE A 492 -28.84 -2.66 -11.39
N LEU A 493 -29.26 -2.27 -10.19
CA LEU A 493 -30.16 -3.07 -9.36
C LEU A 493 -31.61 -2.76 -9.74
N LEU A 494 -32.32 -3.76 -10.29
CA LEU A 494 -33.62 -3.54 -10.92
C LEU A 494 -34.78 -3.47 -9.89
N SER A 495 -34.76 -4.33 -8.87
CA SER A 495 -35.88 -4.50 -7.92
C SER A 495 -35.71 -3.86 -6.53
N ILE A 496 -34.51 -3.41 -6.18
CA ILE A 496 -34.23 -2.78 -4.87
C ILE A 496 -35.00 -1.44 -4.75
N SER A 497 -35.99 -1.39 -3.87
CA SER A 497 -36.88 -0.21 -3.69
C SER A 497 -36.45 0.76 -2.59
N SER A 498 -35.67 0.27 -1.62
CA SER A 498 -35.07 1.01 -0.49
C SER A 498 -33.73 0.37 -0.10
N LEU A 499 -32.90 1.09 0.66
CA LEU A 499 -31.66 0.54 1.23
C LEU A 499 -31.83 0.27 2.74
N PRO A 500 -31.10 -0.71 3.32
CA PRO A 500 -30.97 -0.87 4.77
C PRO A 500 -30.36 0.38 5.44
N GLU A 501 -30.56 0.53 6.76
CA GLU A 501 -30.02 1.66 7.53
C GLU A 501 -28.51 1.86 7.30
N LEU A 502 -28.13 3.09 6.90
CA LEU A 502 -26.73 3.47 6.64
C LEU A 502 -25.97 3.90 7.92
N LYS A 503 -26.68 4.05 9.04
CA LYS A 503 -26.16 4.41 10.37
C LYS A 503 -24.99 3.55 10.89
N PRO A 504 -24.89 2.23 10.61
CA PRO A 504 -23.71 1.43 11.00
C PRO A 504 -22.42 1.81 10.23
N LEU A 505 -22.55 2.44 9.05
CA LEU A 505 -21.46 2.72 8.12
C LEU A 505 -20.70 4.00 8.50
N VAL A 506 -20.22 4.07 9.74
CA VAL A 506 -19.63 5.30 10.32
C VAL A 506 -18.35 5.76 9.62
N LYS A 507 -17.65 4.88 8.91
CA LYS A 507 -16.44 5.20 8.12
C LYS A 507 -16.70 5.44 6.63
N LEU A 508 -17.96 5.45 6.17
CA LEU A 508 -18.31 5.59 4.76
C LEU A 508 -17.83 6.92 4.19
N GLN A 509 -17.06 6.87 3.10
CA GLN A 509 -16.46 8.02 2.41
C GLN A 509 -16.94 8.14 0.96
N ARG A 510 -17.30 7.02 0.32
CA ARG A 510 -17.84 6.93 -1.04
C ARG A 510 -19.16 6.14 -1.02
N LEU A 511 -20.21 6.73 -1.58
CA LEU A 511 -21.47 6.05 -1.90
C LEU A 511 -21.81 6.29 -3.37
N GLU A 512 -21.83 5.23 -4.17
CA GLU A 512 -22.21 5.26 -5.58
C GLU A 512 -23.47 4.42 -5.79
N LEU A 513 -24.47 5.02 -6.45
CA LEU A 513 -25.78 4.41 -6.68
C LEU A 513 -26.18 4.67 -8.15
N VAL A 514 -25.87 3.70 -9.01
CA VAL A 514 -25.91 3.83 -10.47
C VAL A 514 -27.03 2.98 -11.05
N ALA A 515 -27.96 3.57 -11.79
CA ALA A 515 -29.05 2.84 -12.45
C ALA A 515 -29.87 1.97 -11.46
N MET A 516 -30.34 2.61 -10.39
CA MET A 516 -31.12 1.98 -9.32
C MET A 516 -32.62 2.09 -9.63
N TYR A 517 -33.10 1.32 -10.61
CA TYR A 517 -34.39 1.55 -11.30
C TYR A 517 -35.64 1.54 -10.40
N SER A 518 -35.62 0.84 -9.27
CA SER A 518 -36.75 0.82 -8.32
C SER A 518 -36.56 1.73 -7.10
N LEU A 519 -35.40 2.37 -6.91
CA LEU A 519 -35.05 3.04 -5.65
C LEU A 519 -35.81 4.37 -5.47
N GLN A 520 -36.83 4.35 -4.61
CA GLN A 520 -37.75 5.48 -4.41
C GLN A 520 -37.31 6.46 -3.32
N ARG A 521 -36.58 5.99 -2.31
CA ARG A 521 -36.20 6.75 -1.10
C ARG A 521 -34.81 6.31 -0.65
N LEU A 522 -34.12 7.16 0.10
CA LEU A 522 -32.88 6.81 0.81
C LEU A 522 -33.04 6.87 2.34
N PRO A 523 -32.29 6.05 3.09
CA PRO A 523 -32.17 6.16 4.54
C PRO A 523 -31.54 7.48 4.99
N ASP A 524 -31.54 7.72 6.30
CA ASP A 524 -30.81 8.84 6.90
C ASP A 524 -29.30 8.76 6.62
N LEU A 525 -28.72 9.88 6.20
CA LEU A 525 -27.30 10.06 5.91
C LEU A 525 -26.58 10.93 6.98
N THR A 526 -27.30 11.54 7.94
CA THR A 526 -26.69 12.44 8.94
C THR A 526 -25.68 11.73 9.84
N SER A 527 -25.77 10.40 9.95
CA SER A 527 -24.81 9.56 10.67
C SER A 527 -23.48 9.37 9.92
N ASN A 528 -23.45 9.55 8.60
CA ASN A 528 -22.30 9.25 7.73
C ASN A 528 -21.40 10.49 7.52
N GLN A 529 -20.94 11.10 8.62
CA GLN A 529 -20.22 12.39 8.64
C GLN A 529 -18.88 12.41 7.86
N HIS A 530 -18.37 11.25 7.43
CA HIS A 530 -17.17 11.13 6.62
C HIS A 530 -17.43 11.00 5.10
N LEU A 531 -18.69 11.04 4.66
CA LEU A 531 -19.06 10.92 3.25
C LEU A 531 -18.51 12.12 2.44
N LYS A 532 -17.56 11.85 1.54
CA LYS A 532 -16.90 12.84 0.66
C LYS A 532 -17.45 12.82 -0.75
N HIS A 533 -17.90 11.66 -1.21
CA HIS A 533 -18.40 11.42 -2.56
C HIS A 533 -19.75 10.72 -2.51
N LEU A 534 -20.78 11.38 -3.05
CA LEU A 534 -22.09 10.81 -3.32
C LEU A 534 -22.34 10.93 -4.82
N PHE A 535 -22.32 9.80 -5.52
CA PHE A 535 -22.71 9.70 -6.93
C PHE A 535 -24.04 8.97 -7.02
N LEU A 536 -25.02 9.59 -7.67
CA LEU A 536 -26.34 9.01 -7.79
C LEU A 536 -26.94 9.38 -9.14
N VAL A 537 -27.18 8.38 -9.98
CA VAL A 537 -27.67 8.59 -11.35
C VAL A 537 -28.72 7.53 -11.69
N ASN A 538 -29.74 7.96 -12.44
CA ASN A 538 -30.79 7.08 -12.97
C ASN A 538 -31.51 6.25 -11.88
N ALA A 539 -32.18 6.96 -10.96
CA ALA A 539 -33.01 6.37 -9.91
C ALA A 539 -34.31 7.19 -9.72
N PRO A 540 -35.46 6.57 -9.40
CA PRO A 540 -36.73 7.29 -9.20
C PRO A 540 -36.68 8.40 -8.15
N LEU A 541 -35.87 8.26 -7.09
CA LEU A 541 -35.73 9.29 -6.04
C LEU A 541 -35.26 10.66 -6.56
N CYS A 542 -34.61 10.72 -7.73
CA CYS A 542 -34.19 11.98 -8.36
C CYS A 542 -35.37 12.80 -8.93
N CYS A 543 -36.52 12.17 -9.18
CA CYS A 543 -37.62 12.75 -9.94
C CYS A 543 -39.02 12.46 -9.37
N ASN A 544 -39.16 11.64 -8.32
CA ASN A 544 -40.45 11.30 -7.71
C ASN A 544 -40.93 12.30 -6.63
N GLY A 545 -40.17 13.36 -6.34
CA GLY A 545 -40.47 14.29 -5.25
C GLY A 545 -39.64 14.12 -3.97
N PHE A 546 -38.88 13.03 -3.81
CA PHE A 546 -38.06 12.79 -2.60
C PHE A 546 -37.13 13.97 -2.28
N LEU A 547 -36.45 14.53 -3.30
CA LEU A 547 -35.60 15.72 -3.18
C LEU A 547 -36.36 17.06 -3.35
N GLY A 548 -37.67 17.09 -3.05
CA GLY A 548 -38.52 18.27 -3.07
C GLY A 548 -39.00 18.74 -4.46
N LYS A 549 -38.53 18.13 -5.55
CA LYS A 549 -39.03 18.35 -6.92
C LYS A 549 -39.51 17.02 -7.53
N CYS A 550 -40.73 17.03 -8.05
CA CYS A 550 -41.27 15.91 -8.82
C CYS A 550 -41.29 16.26 -10.32
N ASN A 551 -40.86 15.32 -11.16
CA ASN A 551 -40.86 15.41 -12.62
C ASN A 551 -41.20 14.03 -13.21
N GLN A 552 -42.50 13.77 -13.41
CA GLN A 552 -43.00 12.51 -14.00
C GLN A 552 -42.58 12.32 -15.47
N SER A 553 -42.14 13.38 -16.15
CA SER A 553 -41.62 13.33 -17.52
C SER A 553 -40.14 12.92 -17.59
N HIS A 554 -39.48 12.70 -16.45
CA HIS A 554 -38.10 12.23 -16.40
C HIS A 554 -38.07 10.70 -16.66
N PRO A 555 -37.21 10.16 -17.54
CA PRO A 555 -37.24 8.74 -17.91
C PRO A 555 -37.12 7.74 -16.74
N ALA A 556 -36.39 8.09 -15.68
CA ALA A 556 -36.29 7.28 -14.45
C ALA A 556 -37.55 7.31 -13.55
N CYS A 557 -38.58 8.07 -13.92
CA CYS A 557 -39.87 8.21 -13.22
C CYS A 557 -41.08 7.94 -14.13
N ASN A 558 -40.91 7.16 -15.19
CA ASN A 558 -42.01 6.67 -16.02
C ASN A 558 -42.89 5.66 -15.26
N GLY A 559 -43.83 6.14 -14.44
CA GLY A 559 -44.83 5.30 -13.75
C GLY A 559 -45.26 5.74 -12.34
N PRO A 560 -44.37 6.22 -11.44
CA PRO A 560 -44.77 6.57 -10.08
C PRO A 560 -45.56 7.89 -9.98
N THR A 561 -46.62 7.91 -9.18
CA THR A 561 -47.14 9.16 -8.61
C THR A 561 -46.09 9.81 -7.72
N CYS A 562 -46.11 11.15 -7.64
CA CYS A 562 -45.20 11.88 -6.76
C CYS A 562 -45.38 11.46 -5.29
N LEU A 563 -44.28 11.39 -4.54
CA LEU A 563 -44.31 11.13 -3.11
C LEU A 563 -45.07 12.25 -2.36
N PRO A 564 -45.79 11.92 -1.27
CA PRO A 564 -46.40 12.92 -0.40
C PRO A 564 -45.31 13.67 0.39
N SER A 565 -45.63 14.88 0.85
CA SER A 565 -44.67 15.73 1.58
C SER A 565 -44.18 15.17 2.93
N SER A 566 -44.82 14.10 3.44
CA SER A 566 -44.34 13.30 4.59
C SER A 566 -43.09 12.47 4.27
N ASP A 567 -42.90 12.13 3.00
CA ASP A 567 -41.88 11.20 2.49
C ASP A 567 -40.72 11.95 1.82
N HIS A 568 -40.74 13.28 1.85
CA HIS A 568 -39.63 14.12 1.40
C HIS A 568 -38.39 13.92 2.31
N ILE A 569 -37.21 14.11 1.72
CA ILE A 569 -35.94 14.14 2.43
C ILE A 569 -35.92 15.25 3.50
N SER A 570 -35.31 14.99 4.66
CA SER A 570 -35.14 16.00 5.72
C SER A 570 -34.09 17.05 5.32
N ASP A 571 -34.24 18.29 5.80
CA ASP A 571 -33.35 19.42 5.48
C ASP A 571 -31.87 19.10 5.75
N ALA A 572 -31.59 18.36 6.83
CA ALA A 572 -30.23 17.93 7.21
C ALA A 572 -29.60 16.97 6.20
N ASN A 573 -30.39 16.09 5.59
CA ASN A 573 -29.92 15.21 4.51
C ASN A 573 -29.91 15.94 3.15
N LEU A 574 -30.86 16.83 2.89
CA LEU A 574 -30.87 17.68 1.69
C LEU A 574 -29.60 18.54 1.59
N ALA A 575 -29.10 19.04 2.72
CA ALA A 575 -27.83 19.76 2.79
C ALA A 575 -26.65 18.94 2.24
N ILE A 576 -26.61 17.62 2.47
CA ILE A 576 -25.58 16.73 1.93
C ILE A 576 -25.66 16.70 0.40
N PHE A 577 -26.86 16.50 -0.17
CA PHE A 577 -27.09 16.54 -1.62
C PHE A 577 -26.68 17.89 -2.24
N THR A 578 -26.95 19.02 -1.59
CA THR A 578 -26.54 20.34 -2.12
C THR A 578 -25.02 20.56 -2.16
N THR A 579 -24.24 19.77 -1.41
CA THR A 579 -22.76 19.78 -1.52
C THR A 579 -22.21 18.82 -2.58
N GLN A 580 -23.06 17.98 -3.18
CA GLN A 580 -22.70 16.89 -4.09
C GLN A 580 -23.46 17.05 -5.43
N PRO A 581 -23.15 18.07 -6.25
CA PRO A 581 -23.97 18.49 -7.39
C PRO A 581 -24.08 17.47 -8.54
N VAL A 582 -23.32 16.37 -8.48
CA VAL A 582 -23.38 15.25 -9.43
C VAL A 582 -24.47 14.24 -9.05
N ALA A 583 -24.91 14.21 -7.79
CA ALA A 583 -26.02 13.37 -7.34
C ALA A 583 -27.35 13.93 -7.88
N CYS A 584 -28.05 13.15 -8.70
CA CYS A 584 -29.25 13.57 -9.43
C CYS A 584 -29.03 14.77 -10.38
N ASP A 585 -27.86 14.90 -11.01
CA ASP A 585 -27.66 15.89 -12.07
C ASP A 585 -28.65 15.64 -13.23
N PRO A 586 -29.55 16.58 -13.56
CA PRO A 586 -30.53 16.42 -14.65
C PRO A 586 -29.90 16.38 -16.06
N ASN A 587 -28.60 16.66 -16.18
CA ASN A 587 -27.83 16.54 -17.43
C ASN A 587 -27.06 15.21 -17.53
N ALA A 588 -27.10 14.36 -16.50
CA ALA A 588 -26.44 13.07 -16.52
C ALA A 588 -27.06 12.13 -17.57
N LEU A 589 -26.23 11.25 -18.13
CA LEU A 589 -26.68 10.27 -19.11
C LEU A 589 -27.72 9.31 -18.50
N TYR A 590 -28.84 9.14 -19.19
CA TYR A 590 -29.82 8.11 -18.86
C TYR A 590 -29.30 6.75 -19.35
N PHE A 591 -29.14 5.81 -18.42
CA PHE A 591 -28.82 4.43 -18.73
C PHE A 591 -30.13 3.64 -18.91
N PRO A 592 -30.42 3.06 -20.08
CA PRO A 592 -31.57 2.16 -20.23
C PRO A 592 -31.30 0.82 -19.52
N PRO A 593 -32.33 0.09 -19.07
CA PRO A 593 -32.17 -1.26 -18.52
C PRO A 593 -31.41 -2.15 -19.53
N PRO A 594 -30.24 -2.71 -19.17
CA PRO A 594 -29.42 -3.41 -20.15
C PRO A 594 -30.11 -4.69 -20.62
N GLN A 595 -29.95 -4.95 -21.91
CA GLN A 595 -30.47 -6.14 -22.55
C GLN A 595 -29.41 -7.26 -22.56
N PRO A 596 -29.82 -8.54 -22.65
CA PRO A 596 -28.88 -9.63 -22.92
C PRO A 596 -28.18 -9.39 -24.26
N ILE A 597 -26.87 -9.62 -24.32
CA ILE A 597 -26.11 -9.52 -25.57
C ILE A 597 -26.67 -10.54 -26.58
N ALA A 598 -26.97 -10.10 -27.80
CA ALA A 598 -27.52 -10.96 -28.83
C ALA A 598 -26.41 -11.64 -29.65
N LYS A 599 -26.61 -12.90 -30.05
CA LYS A 599 -25.61 -13.68 -30.80
C LYS A 599 -25.05 -12.96 -32.02
N TYR A 600 -25.89 -12.23 -32.78
CA TYR A 600 -25.43 -11.50 -33.96
C TYR A 600 -24.40 -10.40 -33.63
N GLN A 601 -24.51 -9.74 -32.47
CA GLN A 601 -23.59 -8.68 -32.04
C GLN A 601 -22.18 -9.24 -31.76
N VAL A 602 -22.08 -10.51 -31.35
CA VAL A 602 -20.80 -11.22 -31.15
C VAL A 602 -20.29 -11.83 -32.46
N ASP A 603 -21.17 -12.47 -33.24
CA ASP A 603 -20.82 -13.08 -34.53
C ASP A 603 -20.23 -12.04 -35.51
N MET A 604 -20.74 -10.79 -35.51
CA MET A 604 -20.18 -9.67 -36.29
C MET A 604 -18.75 -9.31 -35.88
N CYS A 605 -18.43 -9.42 -34.60
CA CYS A 605 -17.10 -9.10 -34.08
C CYS A 605 -16.11 -10.25 -34.24
N GLY A 606 -16.57 -11.50 -34.21
CA GLY A 606 -15.74 -12.68 -34.49
C GLY A 606 -14.52 -12.79 -33.57
N GLY A 607 -14.65 -12.38 -32.31
CA GLY A 607 -13.56 -12.39 -31.31
C GLY A 607 -12.48 -11.32 -31.50
N VAL A 608 -12.70 -10.30 -32.36
CA VAL A 608 -11.73 -9.23 -32.63
C VAL A 608 -12.19 -7.91 -32.00
N MET A 609 -11.34 -7.34 -31.15
CA MET A 609 -11.53 -6.02 -30.54
C MET A 609 -11.36 -4.89 -31.56
N TYR A 610 -12.01 -3.75 -31.32
CA TYR A 610 -11.88 -2.47 -32.05
C TYR A 610 -12.26 -2.47 -33.55
N ARG A 611 -12.57 -3.65 -34.12
CA ARG A 611 -13.22 -3.83 -35.42
C ARG A 611 -14.48 -2.97 -35.55
N ARG A 612 -14.68 -2.35 -36.72
CA ARG A 612 -15.90 -1.61 -37.08
C ARG A 612 -17.07 -2.57 -37.23
N CYS A 613 -18.21 -2.26 -36.62
CA CYS A 613 -19.43 -3.05 -36.71
C CYS A 613 -20.67 -2.14 -36.88
N TYR A 614 -21.85 -2.74 -37.07
CA TYR A 614 -23.11 -2.03 -37.30
C TYR A 614 -24.24 -2.80 -36.65
N ASP A 615 -25.05 -2.15 -35.82
CA ASP A 615 -26.19 -2.81 -35.17
C ASP A 615 -27.49 -2.56 -35.98
N PRO A 616 -28.11 -3.59 -36.59
CA PRO A 616 -29.34 -3.45 -37.36
C PRO A 616 -30.54 -2.92 -36.56
N VAL A 617 -30.51 -2.97 -35.23
CA VAL A 617 -31.58 -2.39 -34.38
C VAL A 617 -31.59 -0.86 -34.45
N TYR A 618 -30.44 -0.24 -34.74
CA TYR A 618 -30.29 1.22 -34.81
C TYR A 618 -30.12 1.75 -36.25
N GLN A 619 -30.24 0.88 -37.26
CA GLN A 619 -30.21 1.30 -38.66
C GLN A 619 -31.52 1.99 -39.06
N SER A 620 -31.39 3.20 -39.61
CA SER A 620 -32.49 3.93 -40.26
C SER A 620 -32.09 4.24 -41.71
N ALA A 621 -33.08 4.54 -42.56
CA ALA A 621 -32.83 4.76 -43.99
C ALA A 621 -31.84 5.92 -44.29
N ASP A 622 -31.73 6.89 -43.37
CA ASP A 622 -30.94 8.11 -43.54
C ASP A 622 -29.71 8.20 -42.61
N VAL A 623 -29.53 7.26 -41.65
CA VAL A 623 -28.43 7.28 -40.67
C VAL A 623 -27.86 5.89 -40.42
N GLU A 624 -26.59 5.69 -40.79
CA GLU A 624 -25.77 4.53 -40.43
C GLU A 624 -25.13 4.76 -39.06
N VAL A 625 -25.61 4.08 -38.02
CA VAL A 625 -24.98 4.07 -36.69
C VAL A 625 -23.81 3.10 -36.70
N VAL A 626 -22.59 3.65 -36.71
CA VAL A 626 -21.34 2.88 -36.65
C VAL A 626 -21.03 2.50 -35.20
N GLY A 627 -20.81 1.21 -34.96
CA GLY A 627 -20.37 0.68 -33.67
C GLY A 627 -18.93 0.17 -33.69
N ILE A 628 -18.44 -0.19 -32.50
CA ILE A 628 -17.11 -0.74 -32.25
C ILE A 628 -17.20 -2.06 -31.45
N CYS A 629 -16.42 -3.05 -31.84
CA CYS A 629 -16.36 -4.34 -31.15
C CYS A 629 -15.58 -4.24 -29.82
N MET A 630 -16.25 -4.42 -28.69
CA MET A 630 -15.62 -4.29 -27.36
C MET A 630 -16.16 -5.28 -26.30
N ASN A 631 -15.35 -5.50 -25.27
CA ASN A 631 -15.63 -6.29 -24.06
C ASN A 631 -16.08 -5.39 -22.89
N ASN A 632 -17.07 -4.53 -23.10
CA ASN A 632 -17.55 -3.61 -22.05
C ASN A 632 -17.95 -4.41 -20.79
N PHE A 633 -17.57 -3.91 -19.61
CA PHE A 633 -17.72 -4.59 -18.30
C PHE A 633 -17.04 -5.98 -18.18
N PHE A 634 -16.11 -6.34 -19.07
CA PHE A 634 -15.56 -7.71 -19.21
C PHE A 634 -16.54 -8.75 -19.77
N GLN A 635 -17.62 -8.30 -20.43
CA GLN A 635 -18.53 -9.19 -21.16
C GLN A 635 -17.91 -9.64 -22.49
N VAL A 636 -18.58 -10.56 -23.17
CA VAL A 636 -18.17 -11.08 -24.50
C VAL A 636 -17.95 -9.94 -25.51
N ILE A 637 -16.90 -10.09 -26.34
CA ILE A 637 -16.57 -9.12 -27.40
C ILE A 637 -17.78 -9.00 -28.35
N SER A 638 -18.43 -7.85 -28.31
CA SER A 638 -19.70 -7.61 -28.99
C SER A 638 -19.77 -6.20 -29.58
N CYS A 639 -20.65 -6.02 -30.56
CA CYS A 639 -20.81 -4.74 -31.25
C CYS A 639 -21.48 -3.71 -30.34
N SER A 640 -20.72 -2.72 -29.86
CA SER A 640 -21.25 -1.58 -29.12
C SER A 640 -21.53 -0.42 -30.07
N SER A 641 -22.81 -0.14 -30.30
CA SER A 641 -23.31 0.94 -31.18
C SER A 641 -23.73 2.20 -30.41
N SER A 642 -23.92 2.10 -29.09
CA SER A 642 -24.40 3.18 -28.22
C SER A 642 -23.30 3.88 -27.41
N ASP A 643 -22.12 3.27 -27.28
CA ASP A 643 -20.98 3.83 -26.55
C ASP A 643 -20.13 4.74 -27.45
N ILE A 644 -20.50 6.02 -27.52
CA ILE A 644 -19.72 7.03 -28.26
C ILE A 644 -18.35 7.32 -27.63
N TYR A 645 -18.18 7.04 -26.32
CA TYR A 645 -16.92 7.25 -25.61
C TYR A 645 -15.90 6.18 -25.95
N ALA A 646 -16.33 4.93 -26.20
CA ALA A 646 -15.50 3.83 -26.68
C ALA A 646 -14.71 4.19 -27.96
N ILE A 647 -15.40 4.70 -29.00
CA ILE A 647 -14.78 5.05 -30.29
C ILE A 647 -13.74 6.17 -30.10
N ASN A 648 -14.11 7.26 -29.41
CA ASN A 648 -13.19 8.36 -29.13
C ASN A 648 -12.01 7.91 -28.24
N GLY A 649 -12.27 7.06 -27.24
CA GLY A 649 -11.25 6.51 -26.34
C GLY A 649 -10.16 5.78 -27.11
N ARG A 650 -10.54 4.83 -27.97
CA ARG A 650 -9.55 4.10 -28.77
C ARG A 650 -8.85 4.99 -29.80
N GLN A 651 -9.52 6.00 -30.36
CA GLN A 651 -8.85 7.02 -31.18
C GLN A 651 -7.77 7.78 -30.39
N GLN A 652 -8.05 8.20 -29.14
CA GLN A 652 -7.05 8.86 -28.30
C GLN A 652 -5.90 7.91 -27.88
N GLU A 653 -6.18 6.62 -27.64
CA GLU A 653 -5.14 5.60 -27.38
C GLU A 653 -4.18 5.50 -28.57
N ILE A 654 -4.70 5.40 -29.80
CA ILE A 654 -3.92 5.34 -31.04
C ILE A 654 -3.09 6.62 -31.22
N ILE A 655 -3.70 7.80 -31.04
CA ILE A 655 -3.05 9.11 -31.20
C ILE A 655 -1.89 9.30 -30.20
N HIS A 656 -1.99 8.74 -29.00
CA HIS A 656 -0.96 8.85 -27.96
C HIS A 656 0.00 7.65 -27.89
N GLY A 657 -0.28 6.55 -28.61
CA GLY A 657 0.52 5.33 -28.54
C GLY A 657 0.41 4.59 -27.20
N PHE A 658 -0.77 4.63 -26.57
CA PHE A 658 -1.06 3.91 -25.32
C PHE A 658 -1.72 2.56 -25.59
N GLY A 659 -1.58 1.61 -24.66
CA GLY A 659 -2.22 0.31 -24.72
C GLY A 659 -1.63 -0.67 -25.74
N LEU A 660 -2.50 -1.54 -26.25
CA LEU A 660 -2.12 -2.52 -27.27
C LEU A 660 -1.86 -1.83 -28.61
N PRO A 661 -0.75 -2.14 -29.31
CA PRO A 661 -0.49 -1.65 -30.66
C PRO A 661 -1.70 -1.91 -31.58
N CYS A 662 -2.10 -0.91 -32.35
CA CYS A 662 -3.33 -0.98 -33.13
C CYS A 662 -3.18 -1.87 -34.37
N ASP A 663 -4.26 -2.56 -34.74
CA ASP A 663 -4.30 -3.36 -35.96
C ASP A 663 -4.51 -2.44 -37.20
N PRO A 664 -3.57 -2.39 -38.16
CA PRO A 664 -3.64 -1.46 -39.28
C PRO A 664 -4.58 -1.91 -40.42
N VAL A 665 -5.44 -2.92 -40.17
CA VAL A 665 -6.56 -3.34 -41.02
C VAL A 665 -7.87 -3.11 -40.27
N GLU A 666 -8.00 -3.66 -39.07
CA GLU A 666 -9.24 -3.63 -38.26
C GLU A 666 -9.49 -2.26 -37.60
N GLU A 667 -8.43 -1.51 -37.30
CA GLU A 667 -8.48 -0.19 -36.64
C GLU A 667 -8.12 0.97 -37.59
N ALA A 668 -7.94 0.70 -38.89
CA ALA A 668 -7.64 1.73 -39.89
C ALA A 668 -8.71 2.86 -39.92
N TRP A 669 -9.96 2.52 -39.61
CA TRP A 669 -11.09 3.47 -39.49
C TRP A 669 -11.03 4.35 -38.23
N LEU A 670 -10.23 3.98 -37.23
CA LEU A 670 -9.92 4.76 -36.03
C LEU A 670 -8.66 5.64 -36.20
N GLY A 671 -8.06 5.63 -37.41
CA GLY A 671 -6.83 6.36 -37.69
C GLY A 671 -5.55 5.56 -37.42
N CYS A 672 -5.62 4.25 -37.19
CA CYS A 672 -4.42 3.41 -37.15
C CYS A 672 -3.72 3.42 -38.53
N VAL A 673 -2.43 3.72 -38.56
CA VAL A 673 -1.60 3.77 -39.77
C VAL A 673 -0.58 2.63 -39.73
N LYS A 674 -0.23 2.06 -40.90
CA LYS A 674 0.89 1.10 -40.98
C LYS A 674 2.21 1.80 -40.63
N PRO A 675 3.03 1.22 -39.74
CA PRO A 675 4.38 1.71 -39.44
C PRO A 675 5.36 1.51 -40.61
#